data_AF-A0AAD9YZ10-F1
#
_entry.id   AF-A0AAD9YZ10-F1
#
_cell.length_a   1.000
_cell.length_b   1.000
_cell.length_c   1.000
_cell.angle_alpha   90.00
_cell.angle_beta   90.00
_cell.angle_gamma   90.00
#
_symmetry.space_group_name_H-M   'P 1'
#
loop_
_entity.id
_entity.type
_entity.pdbx_description
1 polymer ?
#
loop_
_entity_poly.entity_id
_entity_poly.type
_entity_poly.pdbx_seq_one_letter_code
_entity_poly.pdbx_strand_id
1 'polypeptide(L)'
;MSNAQARLSQVQSHLASSEADIPRGRESILSKSPDDIVVTCALRTPFTKGGKGGLKDVPAADLLVHALKSLLSRSKLDPSLVEDIAVGSVLPPGGGATEFRAAALVAGFPENTAVKSLNRQCSSGLQACIDIANAIRSGMIDIGVGSGVESMSSQYGPGAVTEFSELLESHPEAKNCKVPMGVLSEKMAKDRSISRKDQDAFAASSYQKALKAQQAGKFDEEIEPLTNVKFVDPKTDEEKIITVAKDDGIRDGITAESLGKIKPAFAKDGSIHAGNASQISDGAAAVLLMKRSTAERLGQKIVGKFVSSSVVGVKPLLMGIGPWKAIPVALQKAGISKDDVDVYEINEAFASQCLWCVRELGLDENKINPNGGAIAFGHPLGCTGARQVSTLFNELGRTGKRVGVTSMCGYYRVSFCMHNVSNSNSTFKPHVLGRHFNKALSFIPTTTYMDPTASPKGAGFSAELWLLVFEDVYSENPAVLRHLRVVSQHFNSLITLITYRDVTLNDNLVECFREKRNLDSMLPQQVSAKISAYTKNITIQDGLDWPTVVHLLQLMKDLKHLTLSYPGQYAKSTNFISALTQHHNLRRLSTYAQQPFLSGLALDNTEAIRLHNFNKTPQRDSPTPQDNPNERLLQTIEDMNNRYLNSDSNPDPNYINPLEKHSSPRALLSRNT
;
A
#
# COMPACT_ATOMS: atom_id res chain seq x y z
N MET A 1 -17.36 -8.97 46.20
CA MET A 1 -16.03 -8.46 45.80
C MET A 1 -16.18 -7.01 45.42
N SER A 2 -15.29 -6.12 45.89
CA SER A 2 -15.35 -4.70 45.49
C SER A 2 -15.01 -4.55 43.99
N ASN A 3 -15.50 -3.49 43.34
CA ASN A 3 -15.17 -3.18 41.93
C ASN A 3 -13.65 -3.10 41.68
N ALA A 4 -12.86 -2.78 42.71
CA ALA A 4 -11.41 -2.79 42.64
C ALA A 4 -10.84 -4.21 42.57
N GLN A 5 -11.36 -5.16 43.35
CA GLN A 5 -10.96 -6.57 43.28
C GLN A 5 -11.34 -7.19 41.94
N ALA A 6 -12.51 -6.90 41.40
CA ALA A 6 -12.91 -7.40 40.08
C ALA A 6 -11.97 -6.90 38.96
N ARG A 7 -11.58 -5.61 39.00
CA ARG A 7 -10.59 -5.06 38.08
C ARG A 7 -9.20 -5.64 38.29
N LEU A 8 -8.79 -5.85 39.54
CA LEU A 8 -7.50 -6.47 39.85
C LEU A 8 -7.45 -7.91 39.33
N SER A 9 -8.52 -8.69 39.52
CA SER A 9 -8.64 -10.05 39.00
C SER A 9 -8.68 -10.09 37.48
N GLN A 10 -9.29 -9.09 36.83
CA GLN A 10 -9.32 -8.98 35.37
C GLN A 10 -7.93 -8.64 34.82
N VAL A 11 -7.23 -7.66 35.39
CA VAL A 11 -5.83 -7.33 35.04
C VAL A 11 -4.91 -8.52 35.33
N GLN A 12 -5.09 -9.19 36.47
CA GLN A 12 -4.34 -10.38 36.82
C GLN A 12 -4.61 -11.53 35.85
N SER A 13 -5.84 -11.71 35.35
CA SER A 13 -6.15 -12.71 34.32
C SER A 13 -5.56 -12.38 32.95
N HIS A 14 -5.38 -11.10 32.63
CA HIS A 14 -4.67 -10.66 31.43
C HIS A 14 -3.14 -10.79 31.55
N LEU A 15 -2.61 -10.70 32.77
CA LEU A 15 -1.19 -10.92 33.08
C LEU A 15 -0.84 -12.39 33.32
N ALA A 16 -1.83 -13.19 33.73
CA ALA A 16 -1.72 -14.62 34.01
C ALA A 16 -2.21 -15.47 32.84
N SER A 17 -2.07 -14.98 31.59
CA SER A 17 -2.03 -15.91 30.46
C SER A 17 -0.95 -16.93 30.78
N SER A 18 -1.35 -18.19 30.91
CA SER A 18 -0.42 -19.26 31.27
C SER A 18 0.69 -19.32 30.21
N GLU A 19 1.93 -19.64 30.59
CA GLU A 19 3.03 -19.85 29.61
C GLU A 19 2.70 -20.93 28.53
N ALA A 20 1.61 -21.69 28.75
CA ALA A 20 1.05 -22.67 27.83
C ALA A 20 0.16 -22.06 26.74
N ASP A 21 -0.42 -20.87 26.94
CA ASP A 21 -1.33 -20.19 25.98
C ASP A 21 -0.62 -19.18 25.08
N ILE A 22 0.69 -18.95 25.25
CA ILE A 22 1.49 -18.10 24.36
C ILE A 22 1.86 -18.94 23.14
N PRO A 23 1.35 -18.63 21.93
CA PRO A 23 1.66 -19.43 20.76
C PRO A 23 3.17 -19.38 20.50
N ARG A 24 3.78 -20.53 20.22
CA ARG A 24 5.22 -20.68 19.95
C ARG A 24 5.44 -21.12 18.51
N GLY A 25 6.67 -20.98 18.02
CA GLY A 25 7.02 -21.47 16.69
C GLY A 25 6.21 -20.78 15.60
N ARG A 26 5.82 -21.54 14.58
CA ARG A 26 5.05 -21.04 13.45
C ARG A 26 3.74 -20.39 13.88
N GLU A 27 3.03 -20.92 14.89
CA GLU A 27 1.75 -20.37 15.31
C GLU A 27 1.84 -18.95 15.86
N SER A 28 2.95 -18.63 16.56
CA SER A 28 3.23 -17.29 17.09
C SER A 28 3.22 -16.23 16.00
N ILE A 29 3.89 -16.52 14.88
CA ILE A 29 4.00 -15.59 13.77
C ILE A 29 2.72 -15.55 12.92
N LEU A 30 1.83 -16.54 13.03
CA LEU A 30 0.52 -16.57 12.37
C LEU A 30 -0.56 -15.84 13.19
N SER A 31 -0.37 -15.69 14.51
CA SER A 31 -1.28 -14.94 15.37
C SER A 31 -1.40 -13.48 14.92
N LYS A 32 -2.56 -12.85 15.13
CA LYS A 32 -2.79 -11.45 14.73
C LYS A 32 -2.80 -10.56 15.97
N SER A 33 -2.01 -9.50 15.93
CA SER A 33 -2.00 -8.45 16.96
C SER A 33 -2.37 -7.10 16.34
N PRO A 34 -3.14 -6.24 17.04
CA PRO A 34 -3.34 -4.85 16.63
C PRO A 34 -2.04 -4.07 16.42
N ASP A 35 -0.95 -4.51 17.06
CA ASP A 35 0.39 -3.92 16.96
C ASP A 35 1.25 -4.54 15.84
N ASP A 36 0.74 -5.52 15.09
CA ASP A 36 1.44 -6.04 13.91
C ASP A 36 1.70 -4.89 12.93
N ILE A 37 2.90 -4.87 12.34
CA ILE A 37 3.16 -4.02 11.17
C ILE A 37 2.71 -4.80 9.94
N VAL A 38 1.70 -4.29 9.28
CA VAL A 38 1.05 -4.93 8.13
C VAL A 38 1.44 -4.25 6.83
N VAL A 39 1.49 -5.04 5.77
CA VAL A 39 1.58 -4.55 4.40
C VAL A 39 0.18 -4.58 3.82
N THR A 40 -0.23 -3.45 3.24
CA THR A 40 -1.58 -3.29 2.67
C THR A 40 -1.56 -3.21 1.15
N CYS A 41 -0.45 -2.76 0.57
CA CYS A 41 -0.23 -2.72 -0.87
C CYS A 41 1.26 -2.94 -1.16
N ALA A 42 1.58 -3.76 -2.15
CA ALA A 42 2.96 -3.95 -2.63
C ALA A 42 2.94 -4.21 -4.13
N LEU A 43 3.68 -3.42 -4.89
CA LEU A 43 3.74 -3.50 -6.35
C LEU A 43 5.10 -3.11 -6.89
N ARG A 44 5.30 -3.34 -8.18
CA ARG A 44 6.52 -3.00 -8.92
C ARG A 44 6.22 -2.55 -10.33
N THR A 45 7.20 -1.89 -10.95
CA THR A 45 7.25 -1.75 -12.40
C THR A 45 7.64 -3.09 -13.03
N PRO A 46 7.40 -3.28 -14.34
CA PRO A 46 8.17 -4.25 -15.10
C PRO A 46 9.66 -3.89 -15.02
N PHE A 47 10.51 -4.91 -15.11
CA PHE A 47 11.95 -4.73 -15.21
C PHE A 47 12.40 -4.86 -16.64
N THR A 48 13.26 -3.95 -17.06
CA THR A 48 13.85 -3.98 -18.40
C THR A 48 15.36 -4.01 -18.33
N LYS A 49 15.99 -4.62 -19.34
CA LYS A 49 17.45 -4.64 -19.49
C LYS A 49 18.03 -3.24 -19.52
N GLY A 50 19.05 -2.99 -18.69
CA GLY A 50 19.79 -1.74 -18.71
C GLY A 50 20.46 -1.49 -20.06
N GLY A 51 20.41 -0.25 -20.51
CA GLY A 51 20.97 0.29 -21.76
C GLY A 51 20.26 -0.13 -23.04
N LYS A 52 19.32 -1.09 -23.00
CA LYS A 52 18.72 -1.69 -24.21
C LYS A 52 17.23 -1.95 -24.13
N GLY A 53 16.69 -2.06 -22.92
CA GLY A 53 15.31 -2.41 -22.68
C GLY A 53 14.36 -1.22 -22.82
N GLY A 54 13.07 -1.49 -22.60
CA GLY A 54 12.01 -0.49 -22.79
C GLY A 54 12.12 0.75 -21.89
N LEU A 55 12.79 0.67 -20.74
CA LEU A 55 12.96 1.78 -19.79
C LEU A 55 14.33 2.46 -19.89
N LYS A 56 15.13 2.17 -20.93
CA LYS A 56 16.52 2.67 -21.02
C LYS A 56 16.65 4.20 -20.97
N ASP A 57 15.62 4.91 -21.41
CA ASP A 57 15.57 6.38 -21.47
C ASP A 57 14.81 6.98 -20.28
N VAL A 58 14.38 6.17 -19.31
CA VAL A 58 13.58 6.61 -18.16
C VAL A 58 14.47 6.83 -16.93
N PRO A 59 14.50 8.04 -16.36
CA PRO A 59 15.23 8.33 -15.12
C PRO A 59 14.68 7.53 -13.92
N ALA A 60 15.54 7.28 -12.94
CA ALA A 60 15.14 6.59 -11.70
C ALA A 60 14.00 7.33 -10.96
N ALA A 61 14.07 8.66 -10.87
CA ALA A 61 13.02 9.46 -10.23
C ALA A 61 11.64 9.28 -10.91
N ASP A 62 11.59 9.17 -12.23
CA ASP A 62 10.34 9.00 -12.98
C ASP A 62 9.77 7.58 -12.80
N LEU A 63 10.62 6.56 -12.74
CA LEU A 63 10.20 5.20 -12.37
C LEU A 63 9.61 5.18 -10.95
N LEU A 64 10.20 5.94 -10.03
CA LEU A 64 9.68 6.09 -8.66
C LEU A 64 8.34 6.83 -8.64
N VAL A 65 8.19 7.93 -9.41
CA VAL A 65 6.89 8.63 -9.59
C VAL A 65 5.82 7.63 -10.00
N HIS A 66 6.11 6.80 -11.00
CA HIS A 66 5.16 5.78 -11.46
C HIS A 66 4.79 4.83 -10.33
N ALA A 67 5.76 4.16 -9.70
CA ALA A 67 5.49 3.21 -8.63
C ALA A 67 4.69 3.81 -7.46
N LEU A 68 4.98 5.06 -7.08
CA LEU A 68 4.28 5.78 -6.02
C LEU A 68 2.84 6.15 -6.42
N LYS A 69 2.61 6.62 -7.65
CA LYS A 69 1.25 6.88 -8.16
C LYS A 69 0.42 5.60 -8.23
N SER A 70 1.02 4.51 -8.71
CA SER A 70 0.39 3.20 -8.76
C SER A 70 0.01 2.72 -7.37
N LEU A 71 0.88 2.96 -6.37
CA LEU A 71 0.62 2.58 -4.98
C LEU A 71 -0.60 3.31 -4.43
N LEU A 72 -0.68 4.64 -4.62
CA LEU A 72 -1.81 5.46 -4.20
C LEU A 72 -3.10 5.06 -4.92
N SER A 73 -3.04 4.87 -6.24
CA SER A 73 -4.18 4.42 -7.05
C SER A 73 -4.74 3.07 -6.57
N ARG A 74 -3.85 2.10 -6.32
CA ARG A 74 -4.22 0.74 -5.93
C ARG A 74 -4.70 0.65 -4.48
N SER A 75 -4.05 1.36 -3.57
CA SER A 75 -4.41 1.37 -2.14
C SER A 75 -5.62 2.26 -1.83
N LYS A 76 -5.90 3.25 -2.69
CA LYS A 76 -6.90 4.31 -2.47
C LYS A 76 -6.68 5.04 -1.13
N LEU A 77 -5.44 5.06 -0.65
CA LEU A 77 -5.06 5.77 0.57
C LEU A 77 -4.98 7.27 0.27
N ASP A 78 -5.45 8.09 1.21
CA ASP A 78 -5.16 9.53 1.20
C ASP A 78 -3.63 9.74 1.37
N PRO A 79 -2.93 10.36 0.40
CA PRO A 79 -1.49 10.56 0.47
C PRO A 79 -1.03 11.35 1.71
N SER A 80 -1.89 12.22 2.25
CA SER A 80 -1.58 13.04 3.43
C SER A 80 -1.43 12.25 4.73
N LEU A 81 -1.89 10.99 4.73
CA LEU A 81 -1.72 10.07 5.85
C LEU A 81 -0.33 9.42 5.89
N VAL A 82 0.45 9.51 4.82
CA VAL A 82 1.80 8.94 4.77
C VAL A 82 2.79 9.93 5.38
N GLU A 83 3.47 9.48 6.43
CA GLU A 83 4.37 10.34 7.22
C GLU A 83 5.83 10.25 6.76
N ASP A 84 6.27 9.07 6.29
CA ASP A 84 7.64 8.86 5.80
C ASP A 84 7.68 7.93 4.58
N ILE A 85 8.52 8.28 3.60
CA ILE A 85 8.85 7.48 2.43
C ILE A 85 10.35 7.19 2.46
N ALA A 86 10.71 5.93 2.65
CA ALA A 86 12.09 5.46 2.54
C ALA A 86 12.34 4.91 1.14
N VAL A 87 13.35 5.44 0.44
CA VAL A 87 13.70 5.03 -0.93
C VAL A 87 15.08 4.39 -0.96
N GLY A 88 15.11 3.09 -1.23
CA GLY A 88 16.35 2.35 -1.46
C GLY A 88 16.89 2.56 -2.87
N SER A 89 18.08 3.13 -2.98
CA SER A 89 18.79 3.28 -4.26
C SER A 89 20.31 3.17 -4.05
N VAL A 90 21.06 2.90 -5.12
CA VAL A 90 22.52 2.65 -5.02
C VAL A 90 23.34 3.63 -5.83
N LEU A 91 22.99 3.83 -7.10
CA LEU A 91 23.83 4.53 -8.07
C LEU A 91 23.64 6.06 -8.13
N PRO A 92 22.48 6.66 -7.76
CA PRO A 92 22.30 8.09 -7.94
C PRO A 92 23.26 8.92 -7.09
N PRO A 93 23.80 10.03 -7.64
CA PRO A 93 24.56 11.00 -6.85
C PRO A 93 23.77 11.48 -5.62
N GLY A 94 24.46 11.60 -4.49
CA GLY A 94 23.81 11.96 -3.21
C GLY A 94 22.75 10.95 -2.75
N GLY A 95 22.76 9.72 -3.30
CA GLY A 95 21.74 8.70 -3.04
C GLY A 95 20.36 9.07 -3.57
N GLY A 96 20.23 10.07 -4.46
CA GLY A 96 18.96 10.45 -5.07
C GLY A 96 18.00 11.21 -4.14
N ALA A 97 18.46 11.70 -2.98
CA ALA A 97 17.58 12.31 -1.97
C ALA A 97 16.71 13.45 -2.53
N THR A 98 17.32 14.38 -3.27
CA THR A 98 16.61 15.54 -3.85
C THR A 98 15.60 15.12 -4.92
N GLU A 99 16.01 14.25 -5.86
CA GLU A 99 15.14 13.82 -6.95
C GLU A 99 14.00 12.90 -6.49
N PHE A 100 14.23 12.09 -5.45
CA PHE A 100 13.17 11.25 -4.88
C PHE A 100 12.18 12.04 -4.05
N ARG A 101 12.62 13.12 -3.38
CA ARG A 101 11.71 14.08 -2.76
C ARG A 101 10.82 14.74 -3.81
N ALA A 102 11.40 15.20 -4.92
CA ALA A 102 10.64 15.75 -6.03
C ALA A 102 9.67 14.71 -6.62
N ALA A 103 10.10 13.45 -6.78
CA ALA A 103 9.26 12.37 -7.27
C ALA A 103 8.03 12.12 -6.39
N ALA A 104 8.18 12.15 -5.06
CA ALA A 104 7.05 12.01 -4.15
C ALA A 104 6.01 13.13 -4.32
N LEU A 105 6.46 14.38 -4.46
CA LEU A 105 5.57 15.53 -4.71
C LEU A 105 4.82 15.36 -6.04
N VAL A 106 5.54 14.99 -7.11
CA VAL A 106 4.93 14.72 -8.44
C VAL A 106 3.97 13.53 -8.39
N ALA A 107 4.22 12.55 -7.51
CA ALA A 107 3.33 11.42 -7.28
C ALA A 107 2.03 11.77 -6.53
N GLY A 108 1.94 12.97 -5.96
CA GLY A 108 0.77 13.47 -5.25
C GLY A 108 0.87 13.41 -3.72
N PHE A 109 2.05 13.09 -3.18
CA PHE A 109 2.29 13.24 -1.74
C PHE A 109 2.47 14.71 -1.38
N PRO A 110 1.87 15.19 -0.28
CA PRO A 110 2.00 16.58 0.15
C PRO A 110 3.40 16.91 0.70
N GLU A 111 3.62 18.21 0.89
CA GLU A 111 4.86 18.76 1.42
C GLU A 111 5.20 18.33 2.86
N ASN A 112 4.21 17.90 3.64
CA ASN A 112 4.42 17.40 5.00
C ASN A 112 4.77 15.90 5.07
N THR A 113 4.66 15.14 3.98
CA THR A 113 5.19 13.77 3.91
C THR A 113 6.71 13.81 3.82
N ALA A 114 7.43 13.20 4.75
CA ALA A 114 8.89 13.13 4.71
C ALA A 114 9.37 12.12 3.66
N VAL A 115 10.57 12.37 3.12
CA VAL A 115 11.23 11.46 2.18
C VAL A 115 12.70 11.35 2.56
N LYS A 116 13.20 10.12 2.65
CA LYS A 116 14.64 9.84 2.80
C LYS A 116 15.08 8.84 1.74
N SER A 117 16.32 8.98 1.30
CA SER A 117 16.99 7.95 0.53
C SER A 117 18.01 7.21 1.40
N LEU A 118 18.26 5.94 1.06
CA LEU A 118 19.25 5.14 1.75
C LEU A 118 19.96 4.18 0.81
N ASN A 119 21.21 3.88 1.15
CA ASN A 119 22.04 2.95 0.41
C ASN A 119 22.58 1.86 1.34
N ARG A 120 22.09 0.63 1.15
CA ARG A 120 22.66 -0.61 1.66
C ARG A 120 22.92 -1.58 0.51
N GLN A 121 23.47 -1.06 -0.59
CA GLN A 121 23.79 -1.81 -1.81
C GLN A 121 22.56 -2.58 -2.33
N CYS A 122 22.72 -3.82 -2.80
CA CYS A 122 21.64 -4.67 -3.31
C CYS A 122 20.43 -4.84 -2.37
N SER A 123 20.57 -4.51 -1.08
CA SER A 123 19.52 -4.65 -0.07
C SER A 123 18.74 -3.36 0.21
N SER A 124 19.07 -2.23 -0.43
CA SER A 124 18.49 -0.91 -0.09
C SER A 124 16.96 -0.92 -0.05
N GLY A 125 16.27 -1.49 -1.04
CA GLY A 125 14.80 -1.52 -1.05
C GLY A 125 14.19 -2.36 0.09
N LEU A 126 14.87 -3.42 0.52
CA LEU A 126 14.42 -4.21 1.66
C LEU A 126 14.71 -3.48 2.97
N GLN A 127 15.86 -2.79 3.05
CA GLN A 127 16.20 -1.93 4.19
C GLN A 127 15.19 -0.78 4.32
N ALA A 128 14.71 -0.20 3.23
CA ALA A 128 13.66 0.81 3.25
C ALA A 128 12.36 0.28 3.89
N CYS A 129 11.94 -0.94 3.51
CA CYS A 129 10.79 -1.59 4.14
C CYS A 129 11.01 -1.83 5.65
N ILE A 130 12.24 -2.18 6.05
CA ILE A 130 12.60 -2.40 7.46
C ILE A 130 12.62 -1.10 8.25
N ASP A 131 13.16 -0.02 7.69
CA ASP A 131 13.25 1.27 8.36
C ASP A 131 11.85 1.83 8.64
N ILE A 132 10.94 1.73 7.66
CA ILE A 132 9.53 2.08 7.85
C ILE A 132 8.87 1.16 8.89
N ALA A 133 9.07 -0.16 8.79
CA ALA A 133 8.52 -1.08 9.78
C ALA A 133 9.02 -0.79 11.21
N ASN A 134 10.28 -0.41 11.37
CA ASN A 134 10.85 -0.07 12.66
C ASN A 134 10.33 1.27 13.18
N ALA A 135 10.18 2.27 12.32
CA ALA A 135 9.58 3.56 12.67
C ALA A 135 8.12 3.39 13.14
N ILE A 136 7.34 2.52 12.47
CA ILE A 136 5.99 2.15 12.92
C ILE A 136 6.05 1.46 14.28
N ARG A 137 6.97 0.50 14.45
CA ARG A 137 7.11 -0.23 15.72
C ARG A 137 7.45 0.65 16.90
N SER A 138 8.28 1.66 16.69
CA SER A 138 8.70 2.60 17.75
C SER A 138 7.64 3.67 18.03
N GLY A 139 6.55 3.72 17.25
CA GLY A 139 5.53 4.77 17.35
C GLY A 139 6.01 6.13 16.81
N MET A 140 7.02 6.14 15.93
CA MET A 140 7.50 7.37 15.30
C MET A 140 6.57 7.83 14.18
N ILE A 141 5.94 6.88 13.49
CA ILE A 141 4.93 7.07 12.46
C ILE A 141 3.88 5.95 12.59
N ASP A 142 2.69 6.13 12.02
CA ASP A 142 1.68 5.08 11.90
C ASP A 142 1.65 4.46 10.48
N ILE A 143 1.99 5.24 9.45
CA ILE A 143 1.92 4.85 8.05
C ILE A 143 3.16 5.33 7.28
N GLY A 144 3.76 4.45 6.49
CA GLY A 144 4.90 4.78 5.66
C GLY A 144 5.05 3.92 4.41
N VAL A 145 5.92 4.35 3.51
CA VAL A 145 6.22 3.62 2.26
C VAL A 145 7.67 3.20 2.22
N GLY A 146 7.91 1.89 2.14
CA GLY A 146 9.20 1.32 1.80
C GLY A 146 9.29 1.13 0.29
N SER A 147 10.22 1.81 -0.37
CA SER A 147 10.39 1.76 -1.81
C SER A 147 11.83 1.43 -2.20
N GLY A 148 12.03 1.02 -3.44
CA GLY A 148 13.35 0.99 -4.04
C GLY A 148 13.28 1.25 -5.53
N VAL A 149 14.32 1.88 -6.07
CA VAL A 149 14.39 2.26 -7.48
C VAL A 149 15.83 2.26 -7.97
N GLU A 150 16.02 1.83 -9.21
CA GLU A 150 17.31 1.93 -9.90
C GLU A 150 17.07 2.15 -11.41
N SER A 151 17.86 3.04 -12.01
CA SER A 151 18.04 3.15 -13.46
C SER A 151 19.52 2.87 -13.76
N MET A 152 19.85 1.59 -13.93
CA MET A 152 21.20 1.18 -14.28
C MET A 152 21.58 1.63 -15.70
N SER A 153 20.59 1.90 -16.56
CA SER A 153 20.81 2.51 -17.89
C SER A 153 21.54 3.84 -17.83
N SER A 154 21.28 4.66 -16.81
CA SER A 154 21.81 6.02 -16.72
C SER A 154 23.05 6.14 -15.83
N GLN A 155 23.19 5.28 -14.83
CA GLN A 155 24.17 5.48 -13.74
C GLN A 155 25.10 4.29 -13.51
N TYR A 156 24.96 3.19 -14.27
CA TYR A 156 25.87 2.05 -14.17
C TYR A 156 27.06 2.20 -15.12
N GLY A 157 28.28 2.02 -14.60
CA GLY A 157 29.50 2.10 -15.41
C GLY A 157 30.78 2.14 -14.56
N PRO A 158 31.94 2.41 -15.18
CA PRO A 158 33.23 2.45 -14.49
C PRO A 158 33.28 3.42 -13.29
N GLY A 159 32.52 4.52 -13.34
CA GLY A 159 32.43 5.51 -12.26
C GLY A 159 31.44 5.17 -11.14
N ALA A 160 30.77 4.01 -11.18
CA ALA A 160 29.81 3.60 -10.15
C ALA A 160 30.47 3.21 -8.83
N VAL A 161 31.79 2.94 -8.84
CA VAL A 161 32.57 2.65 -7.64
C VAL A 161 33.44 3.86 -7.33
N THR A 162 33.40 4.33 -6.08
CA THR A 162 34.25 5.42 -5.62
C THR A 162 35.71 4.99 -5.57
N GLU A 163 36.60 5.83 -6.09
CA GLU A 163 38.04 5.66 -5.92
C GLU A 163 38.43 5.74 -4.45
N PHE A 164 39.31 4.84 -4.02
CA PHE A 164 39.76 4.79 -2.62
C PHE A 164 41.01 5.65 -2.42
N SER A 165 41.13 6.27 -1.24
CA SER A 165 42.36 6.93 -0.84
C SER A 165 43.46 5.92 -0.54
N GLU A 166 44.72 6.35 -0.56
CA GLU A 166 45.87 5.50 -0.20
C GLU A 166 45.71 4.83 1.19
N LEU A 167 45.08 5.54 2.14
CA LEU A 167 44.74 4.99 3.45
C LEU A 167 43.82 3.76 3.35
N LEU A 168 42.78 3.82 2.50
CA LEU A 168 41.85 2.71 2.31
C LEU A 168 42.47 1.58 1.49
N GLU A 169 43.33 1.91 0.52
CA GLU A 169 44.05 0.94 -0.31
C GLU A 169 45.09 0.14 0.49
N SER A 170 45.76 0.79 1.43
CA SER A 170 46.79 0.16 2.28
C SER A 170 46.19 -0.75 3.35
N HIS A 171 44.94 -0.53 3.78
CA HIS A 171 44.28 -1.37 4.77
C HIS A 171 43.83 -2.73 4.16
N PRO A 172 44.31 -3.89 4.67
CA PRO A 172 44.14 -5.19 4.03
C PRO A 172 42.70 -5.61 3.74
N GLU A 173 41.76 -5.27 4.62
CA GLU A 173 40.33 -5.58 4.43
C GLU A 173 39.56 -4.46 3.73
N ALA A 174 40.00 -3.20 3.83
CA ALA A 174 39.23 -2.09 3.29
C ALA A 174 39.31 -2.08 1.76
N LYS A 175 40.50 -2.30 1.20
CA LYS A 175 40.72 -2.46 -0.25
C LYS A 175 39.87 -3.58 -0.89
N ASN A 176 39.41 -4.55 -0.11
CA ASN A 176 38.54 -5.62 -0.61
C ASN A 176 37.12 -5.13 -0.92
N CYS A 177 36.71 -3.95 -0.43
CA CYS A 177 35.38 -3.39 -0.66
C CYS A 177 35.16 -2.85 -2.10
N LYS A 178 36.21 -2.73 -2.90
CA LYS A 178 36.13 -2.33 -4.33
C LYS A 178 36.29 -3.51 -5.30
N VAL A 179 36.46 -4.74 -4.80
CA VAL A 179 36.62 -5.91 -5.68
C VAL A 179 35.31 -6.14 -6.45
N PRO A 180 35.37 -6.26 -7.79
CA PRO A 180 34.17 -6.48 -8.59
C PRO A 180 33.40 -7.74 -8.17
N MET A 181 32.08 -7.63 -8.07
CA MET A 181 31.24 -8.71 -7.55
C MET A 181 31.33 -10.00 -8.37
N GLY A 182 31.55 -9.91 -9.68
CA GLY A 182 31.80 -11.07 -10.53
C GLY A 182 33.09 -11.82 -10.18
N VAL A 183 34.15 -11.11 -9.82
CA VAL A 183 35.43 -11.72 -9.38
C VAL A 183 35.24 -12.43 -8.04
N LEU A 184 34.47 -11.85 -7.12
CA LEU A 184 34.11 -12.50 -5.86
C LEU A 184 33.30 -13.79 -6.11
N SER A 185 32.37 -13.72 -7.05
CA SER A 185 31.55 -14.86 -7.47
C SER A 185 32.38 -16.02 -8.04
N GLU A 186 33.39 -15.71 -8.87
CA GLU A 186 34.34 -16.71 -9.38
C GLU A 186 35.14 -17.38 -8.27
N LYS A 187 35.68 -16.58 -7.34
CA LYS A 187 36.41 -17.10 -6.18
C LYS A 187 35.53 -18.04 -5.36
N MET A 188 34.28 -17.64 -5.12
CA MET A 188 33.35 -18.45 -4.35
C MET A 188 32.98 -19.76 -5.03
N ALA A 189 32.79 -19.74 -6.36
CA ALA A 189 32.54 -20.96 -7.12
C ALA A 189 33.70 -21.95 -6.97
N LYS A 190 34.95 -21.47 -7.02
CA LYS A 190 36.17 -22.27 -6.79
C LYS A 190 36.24 -22.78 -5.35
N ASP A 191 36.08 -21.90 -4.36
CA ASP A 191 36.20 -22.23 -2.92
C ASP A 191 35.21 -23.31 -2.45
N ARG A 192 34.02 -23.40 -3.09
CA ARG A 192 33.00 -24.42 -2.76
C ARG A 192 32.76 -25.45 -3.84
N SER A 193 33.65 -25.53 -4.83
CA SER A 193 33.54 -26.49 -5.93
C SER A 193 32.14 -26.47 -6.59
N ILE A 194 31.55 -25.28 -6.72
CA ILE A 194 30.24 -25.11 -7.38
C ILE A 194 30.50 -25.15 -8.87
N SER A 195 30.26 -26.31 -9.46
CA SER A 195 30.59 -26.58 -10.86
C SER A 195 29.87 -25.60 -11.78
N ARG A 196 30.48 -25.28 -12.93
CA ARG A 196 29.81 -24.48 -13.96
C ARG A 196 28.50 -25.11 -14.42
N LYS A 197 28.46 -26.45 -14.52
CA LYS A 197 27.25 -27.20 -14.87
C LYS A 197 26.11 -26.94 -13.89
N ASP A 198 26.40 -26.91 -12.59
CA ASP A 198 25.40 -26.63 -11.55
C ASP A 198 24.90 -25.19 -11.66
N GLN A 199 25.81 -24.24 -11.89
CA GLN A 199 25.48 -22.83 -12.05
C GLN A 199 24.56 -22.60 -13.25
N ASP A 200 24.87 -23.24 -14.39
CA ASP A 200 24.09 -23.13 -15.61
C ASP A 200 22.74 -23.86 -15.49
N ALA A 201 22.69 -24.99 -14.79
CA ALA A 201 21.42 -25.67 -14.48
C ALA A 201 20.51 -24.82 -13.59
N PHE A 202 21.07 -24.19 -12.55
CA PHE A 202 20.34 -23.26 -11.68
C PHE A 202 19.80 -22.06 -12.47
N ALA A 203 20.65 -21.45 -13.30
CA ALA A 203 20.27 -20.32 -14.14
C ALA A 203 19.17 -20.69 -15.14
N ALA A 204 19.29 -21.83 -15.83
CA ALA A 204 18.26 -22.33 -16.74
C ALA A 204 16.92 -22.54 -16.03
N SER A 205 16.94 -23.13 -14.83
CA SER A 205 15.74 -23.28 -13.99
C SER A 205 15.10 -21.94 -13.63
N SER A 206 15.90 -20.91 -13.31
CA SER A 206 15.39 -19.55 -13.05
C SER A 206 14.66 -18.98 -14.28
N TYR A 207 15.26 -19.07 -15.47
CA TYR A 207 14.62 -18.64 -16.72
C TYR A 207 13.32 -19.40 -17.02
N GLN A 208 13.32 -20.72 -16.86
CA GLN A 208 12.15 -21.56 -17.11
C GLN A 208 11.00 -21.26 -16.15
N LYS A 209 11.30 -21.07 -14.85
CA LYS A 209 10.31 -20.67 -13.84
C LYS A 209 9.73 -19.29 -14.15
N ALA A 210 10.57 -18.31 -14.50
CA ALA A 210 10.13 -16.96 -14.85
C ALA A 210 9.27 -16.93 -16.12
N LEU A 211 9.67 -17.68 -17.15
CA LEU A 211 8.89 -17.80 -18.38
C LEU A 211 7.52 -18.40 -18.11
N LYS A 212 7.46 -19.51 -17.36
CA LYS A 212 6.20 -20.15 -16.98
C LYS A 212 5.32 -19.22 -16.14
N ALA A 213 5.92 -18.47 -15.22
CA ALA A 213 5.20 -17.51 -14.38
C ALA A 213 4.61 -16.36 -15.22
N GLN A 214 5.40 -15.76 -16.11
CA GLN A 214 4.96 -14.68 -16.98
C GLN A 214 3.90 -15.13 -18.00
N GLN A 215 4.04 -16.33 -18.57
CA GLN A 215 3.02 -16.90 -19.48
C GLN A 215 1.70 -17.23 -18.77
N ALA A 216 1.77 -17.61 -17.50
CA ALA A 216 0.60 -17.89 -16.68
C ALA A 216 0.00 -16.64 -16.01
N GLY A 217 0.49 -15.44 -16.32
CA GLY A 217 -0.02 -14.18 -15.75
C GLY A 217 0.26 -14.00 -14.26
N LYS A 218 1.22 -14.73 -13.68
CA LYS A 218 1.49 -14.68 -12.23
C LYS A 218 2.05 -13.34 -11.76
N PHE A 219 2.62 -12.55 -12.66
CA PHE A 219 3.15 -11.23 -12.36
C PHE A 219 2.12 -10.10 -12.56
N ASP A 220 0.94 -10.41 -13.09
CA ASP A 220 -0.06 -9.39 -13.44
C ASP A 220 -0.60 -8.67 -12.19
N GLU A 221 -0.62 -9.35 -11.03
CA GLU A 221 -1.03 -8.73 -9.76
C GLU A 221 0.06 -7.83 -9.15
N GLU A 222 1.35 -8.06 -9.44
CA GLU A 222 2.45 -7.27 -8.86
C GLU A 222 2.97 -6.17 -9.79
N ILE A 223 2.91 -6.35 -11.11
CA ILE A 223 3.37 -5.39 -12.10
C ILE A 223 2.32 -4.30 -12.32
N GLU A 224 2.74 -3.04 -12.29
CA GLU A 224 1.99 -1.94 -12.88
C GLU A 224 2.63 -1.50 -14.21
N PRO A 225 1.96 -1.70 -15.35
CA PRO A 225 2.46 -1.28 -16.65
C PRO A 225 2.75 0.23 -16.76
N LEU A 226 3.80 0.59 -17.48
CA LEU A 226 4.07 1.98 -17.87
C LEU A 226 3.58 2.17 -19.31
N THR A 227 2.50 2.92 -19.53
CA THR A 227 1.82 2.99 -20.83
C THR A 227 2.34 4.07 -21.78
N ASN A 228 3.01 5.10 -21.24
CA ASN A 228 3.44 6.29 -21.99
C ASN A 228 4.97 6.50 -21.88
N VAL A 229 5.75 5.46 -22.14
CA VAL A 229 7.21 5.55 -22.06
C VAL A 229 7.76 6.14 -23.36
N LYS A 230 8.49 7.24 -23.26
CA LYS A 230 9.29 7.77 -24.36
C LYS A 230 10.50 6.87 -24.58
N PHE A 231 10.62 6.31 -25.78
CA PHE A 231 11.69 5.40 -26.15
C PHE A 231 12.31 5.85 -27.46
N VAL A 232 13.64 5.93 -27.50
CA VAL A 232 14.41 6.24 -28.72
C VAL A 232 14.91 4.93 -29.33
N ASP A 233 14.50 4.63 -30.56
CA ASP A 233 14.92 3.42 -31.25
C ASP A 233 16.42 3.47 -31.58
N PRO A 234 17.24 2.54 -31.06
CA PRO A 234 18.70 2.61 -31.23
C PRO A 234 19.17 2.35 -32.66
N LYS A 235 18.29 1.96 -33.58
CA LYS A 235 18.64 1.73 -34.99
C LYS A 235 18.25 2.89 -35.89
N THR A 236 17.18 3.59 -35.58
CA THR A 236 16.60 4.64 -36.45
C THR A 236 16.66 6.04 -35.84
N ASP A 237 17.03 6.16 -34.56
CA ASP A 237 16.96 7.38 -33.75
C ASP A 237 15.55 8.00 -33.68
N GLU A 238 14.52 7.24 -34.02
CA GLU A 238 13.12 7.67 -33.96
C GLU A 238 12.60 7.60 -32.51
N GLU A 239 11.95 8.67 -32.07
CA GLU A 239 11.24 8.71 -30.79
C GLU A 239 9.84 8.12 -30.93
N LYS A 240 9.52 7.12 -30.10
CA LYS A 240 8.19 6.51 -30.02
C LYS A 240 7.68 6.45 -28.59
N ILE A 241 6.36 6.47 -28.45
CA ILE A 241 5.70 6.17 -27.18
C ILE A 241 5.37 4.69 -27.15
N ILE A 242 5.86 3.99 -26.13
CA ILE A 242 5.63 2.55 -25.95
C ILE A 242 4.96 2.26 -24.61
N THR A 243 4.28 1.13 -24.56
CA THR A 243 3.83 0.52 -23.30
C THR A 243 4.82 -0.58 -22.90
N VAL A 244 5.35 -0.48 -21.68
CA VAL A 244 6.16 -1.52 -21.03
C VAL A 244 5.29 -2.19 -19.96
N ALA A 245 4.90 -3.44 -20.20
CA ALA A 245 3.95 -4.16 -19.33
C ALA A 245 4.50 -5.50 -18.79
N LYS A 246 5.68 -5.92 -19.23
CA LYS A 246 6.26 -7.24 -18.93
C LYS A 246 7.76 -7.11 -18.70
N ASP A 247 8.32 -8.08 -17.99
CA ASP A 247 9.76 -8.15 -17.80
C ASP A 247 10.43 -8.59 -19.12
N ASP A 248 11.34 -7.77 -19.66
CA ASP A 248 11.99 -8.02 -20.97
C ASP A 248 13.29 -8.83 -20.88
N GLY A 249 13.70 -9.15 -19.65
CA GLY A 249 14.85 -9.98 -19.35
C GLY A 249 14.60 -11.47 -19.62
N ILE A 250 13.34 -11.91 -19.53
CA ILE A 250 12.94 -13.32 -19.59
C ILE A 250 13.08 -13.83 -21.03
N ARG A 251 13.77 -14.97 -21.19
CA ARG A 251 14.07 -15.57 -22.50
C ARG A 251 13.49 -16.98 -22.58
N ASP A 252 12.90 -17.29 -23.74
CA ASP A 252 12.45 -18.63 -24.08
C ASP A 252 13.62 -19.52 -24.56
N GLY A 253 13.46 -20.83 -24.43
CA GLY A 253 14.40 -21.83 -24.93
C GLY A 253 15.73 -21.93 -24.18
N ILE A 254 15.87 -21.30 -23.01
CA ILE A 254 17.10 -21.37 -22.22
C ILE A 254 17.24 -22.75 -21.57
N THR A 255 18.37 -23.39 -21.88
CA THR A 255 18.79 -24.71 -21.36
C THR A 255 20.19 -24.62 -20.76
N ALA A 256 20.52 -25.54 -19.86
CA ALA A 256 21.87 -25.61 -19.27
C ALA A 256 22.95 -25.78 -20.35
N GLU A 257 22.65 -26.56 -21.40
CA GLU A 257 23.54 -26.79 -22.55
C GLU A 257 23.75 -25.51 -23.36
N SER A 258 22.70 -24.70 -23.56
CA SER A 258 22.82 -23.41 -24.25
C SER A 258 23.67 -22.41 -23.46
N LEU A 259 23.49 -22.36 -22.14
CA LEU A 259 24.27 -21.52 -21.23
C LEU A 259 25.73 -21.97 -21.18
N GLY A 260 25.97 -23.28 -21.23
CA GLY A 260 27.29 -23.90 -21.32
C GLY A 260 28.17 -23.41 -22.48
N LYS A 261 27.59 -22.77 -23.51
CA LYS A 261 28.34 -22.21 -24.65
C LYS A 261 28.81 -20.76 -24.44
N ILE A 262 28.32 -20.07 -23.42
CA ILE A 262 28.64 -18.67 -23.15
C ILE A 262 30.05 -18.57 -22.56
N LYS A 263 30.85 -17.63 -23.08
CA LYS A 263 32.20 -17.38 -22.56
C LYS A 263 32.14 -16.75 -21.15
N PRO A 264 33.05 -17.13 -20.24
CA PRO A 264 33.20 -16.46 -18.95
C PRO A 264 33.40 -14.95 -19.09
N ALA A 265 32.86 -14.18 -18.14
CA ALA A 265 32.87 -12.71 -18.17
C ALA A 265 33.98 -12.08 -17.32
N PHE A 266 34.49 -12.79 -16.30
CA PHE A 266 35.38 -12.19 -15.29
C PHE A 266 36.77 -12.85 -15.20
N ALA A 267 36.93 -14.08 -15.67
CA ALA A 267 38.21 -14.79 -15.72
C ALA A 267 38.25 -15.73 -16.93
N LYS A 268 39.43 -15.93 -17.55
CA LYS A 268 39.58 -16.77 -18.76
C LYS A 268 39.18 -18.23 -18.51
N ASP A 269 39.51 -18.74 -17.33
CA ASP A 269 39.15 -20.06 -16.81
C ASP A 269 37.93 -20.00 -15.85
N GLY A 270 37.16 -18.92 -15.92
CA GLY A 270 36.03 -18.65 -15.05
C GLY A 270 34.81 -19.51 -15.35
N SER A 271 33.85 -19.46 -14.44
CA SER A 271 32.54 -20.12 -14.53
C SER A 271 31.39 -19.13 -14.68
N ILE A 272 31.59 -17.87 -14.31
CA ILE A 272 30.57 -16.83 -14.29
C ILE A 272 30.48 -16.14 -15.65
N HIS A 273 29.27 -16.02 -16.17
CA HIS A 273 28.97 -15.31 -17.40
C HIS A 273 27.58 -14.66 -17.36
N ALA A 274 27.25 -13.87 -18.39
CA ALA A 274 25.99 -13.12 -18.47
C ALA A 274 24.69 -13.96 -18.47
N GLY A 275 24.83 -15.29 -18.52
CA GLY A 275 23.70 -16.23 -18.49
C GLY A 275 23.43 -16.82 -17.11
N ASN A 276 24.43 -16.84 -16.23
CA ASN A 276 24.33 -17.33 -14.85
C ASN A 276 24.61 -16.22 -13.81
N ALA A 277 24.53 -14.98 -14.25
CA ALA A 277 24.58 -13.75 -13.45
C ALA A 277 23.27 -12.96 -13.63
N SER A 278 22.90 -12.16 -12.64
CA SER A 278 21.76 -11.25 -12.75
C SER A 278 21.96 -10.24 -13.88
N GLN A 279 20.87 -9.90 -14.54
CA GLN A 279 20.90 -8.88 -15.59
C GLN A 279 20.98 -7.48 -14.97
N ILE A 280 21.76 -6.61 -15.62
CA ILE A 280 21.69 -5.15 -15.39
C ILE A 280 20.30 -4.71 -15.82
N SER A 281 19.59 -4.01 -14.95
CA SER A 281 18.17 -3.73 -15.15
C SER A 281 17.72 -2.41 -14.53
N ASP A 282 16.63 -1.88 -15.09
CA ASP A 282 15.93 -0.71 -14.60
C ASP A 282 14.59 -1.13 -13.99
N GLY A 283 14.17 -0.45 -12.92
CA GLY A 283 12.85 -0.64 -12.34
C GLY A 283 12.66 -0.01 -10.96
N ALA A 284 11.40 0.05 -10.53
CA ALA A 284 11.00 0.55 -9.21
C ALA A 284 9.99 -0.39 -8.53
N ALA A 285 9.90 -0.32 -7.20
CA ALA A 285 8.91 -1.02 -6.40
C ALA A 285 8.51 -0.19 -5.18
N ALA A 286 7.27 -0.35 -4.72
CA ALA A 286 6.73 0.36 -3.57
C ALA A 286 5.87 -0.55 -2.70
N VAL A 287 6.02 -0.39 -1.38
CA VAL A 287 5.38 -1.20 -0.34
C VAL A 287 4.79 -0.26 0.69
N LEU A 288 3.47 -0.30 0.85
CA LEU A 288 2.74 0.47 1.85
C LEU A 288 2.66 -0.35 3.15
N LEU A 289 3.20 0.22 4.23
CA LEU A 289 3.19 -0.39 5.56
C LEU A 289 2.44 0.51 6.54
N MET A 290 1.74 -0.13 7.48
CA MET A 290 1.09 0.57 8.59
C MET A 290 0.86 -0.38 9.76
N LYS A 291 0.50 0.15 10.93
CA LYS A 291 0.04 -0.66 12.06
C LYS A 291 -1.28 -1.39 11.71
N ARG A 292 -1.48 -2.63 12.17
CA ARG A 292 -2.72 -3.41 11.90
C ARG A 292 -3.96 -2.65 12.32
N SER A 293 -3.98 -2.10 13.54
CA SER A 293 -5.10 -1.31 14.04
C SER A 293 -5.41 -0.10 13.14
N THR A 294 -4.39 0.50 12.54
CA THR A 294 -4.53 1.62 11.59
C THR A 294 -5.11 1.14 10.26
N ALA A 295 -4.60 0.02 9.72
CA ALA A 295 -5.16 -0.59 8.51
C ALA A 295 -6.65 -0.92 8.67
N GLU A 296 -7.02 -1.54 9.80
CA GLU A 296 -8.41 -1.91 10.10
C GLU A 296 -9.30 -0.66 10.26
N ARG A 297 -8.82 0.36 10.99
CA ARG A 297 -9.53 1.65 11.13
C ARG A 297 -9.75 2.36 9.80
N LEU A 298 -8.80 2.27 8.87
CA LEU A 298 -8.87 2.90 7.55
C LEU A 298 -9.54 2.01 6.49
N GLY A 299 -9.99 0.80 6.84
CA GLY A 299 -10.57 -0.15 5.90
C GLY A 299 -9.60 -0.64 4.82
N GLN A 300 -8.29 -0.60 5.08
CA GLN A 300 -7.25 -1.01 4.15
C GLN A 300 -7.15 -2.55 4.11
N LYS A 301 -7.05 -3.12 2.90
CA LYS A 301 -6.80 -4.56 2.73
C LYS A 301 -5.43 -4.91 3.30
N ILE A 302 -5.33 -5.96 4.11
CA ILE A 302 -4.05 -6.46 4.62
C ILE A 302 -3.61 -7.65 3.75
N VAL A 303 -2.50 -7.51 3.02
CA VAL A 303 -1.92 -8.59 2.20
C VAL A 303 -0.93 -9.44 3.00
N GLY A 304 -0.38 -8.89 4.08
CA GLY A 304 0.43 -9.65 5.01
C GLY A 304 1.01 -8.82 6.14
N LYS A 305 1.94 -9.40 6.91
CA LYS A 305 2.64 -8.69 7.97
C LYS A 305 4.14 -8.94 7.98
N PHE A 306 4.86 -7.92 8.43
CA PHE A 306 6.25 -7.99 8.87
C PHE A 306 6.32 -8.84 10.14
N VAL A 307 7.29 -9.77 10.21
CA VAL A 307 7.53 -10.57 11.42
C VAL A 307 8.87 -10.21 12.07
N SER A 308 9.97 -10.44 11.35
CA SER A 308 11.32 -10.22 11.88
C SER A 308 12.27 -9.78 10.78
N SER A 309 13.37 -9.15 11.20
CA SER A 309 14.49 -8.91 10.32
C SER A 309 15.84 -9.04 11.01
N SER A 310 16.86 -9.30 10.20
CA SER A 310 18.25 -9.35 10.64
C SER A 310 19.15 -8.65 9.64
N VAL A 311 20.17 -7.97 10.17
CA VAL A 311 21.29 -7.44 9.41
C VAL A 311 22.58 -8.02 9.97
N VAL A 312 23.38 -8.70 9.14
CA VAL A 312 24.69 -9.24 9.56
C VAL A 312 25.80 -8.81 8.62
N GLY A 313 26.99 -8.55 9.16
CA GLY A 313 28.20 -8.24 8.40
C GLY A 313 29.03 -9.48 8.11
N VAL A 314 29.78 -9.46 7.01
CA VAL A 314 30.81 -10.48 6.69
C VAL A 314 32.04 -9.82 6.08
N LYS A 315 33.09 -10.62 5.90
CA LYS A 315 34.24 -10.23 5.10
C LYS A 315 33.81 -9.77 3.70
N PRO A 316 34.32 -8.63 3.19
CA PRO A 316 34.03 -8.12 1.84
C PRO A 316 34.16 -9.19 0.75
N LEU A 317 35.25 -9.97 0.77
CA LEU A 317 35.51 -11.01 -0.23
C LEU A 317 34.52 -12.19 -0.18
N LEU A 318 33.72 -12.30 0.88
CA LEU A 318 32.69 -13.33 1.07
C LEU A 318 31.29 -12.72 1.09
N MET A 319 31.09 -11.50 0.59
CA MET A 319 29.80 -10.82 0.65
C MET A 319 28.63 -11.65 0.06
N GLY A 320 28.92 -12.50 -0.92
CA GLY A 320 27.96 -13.40 -1.57
C GLY A 320 27.33 -14.44 -0.64
N ILE A 321 27.97 -14.83 0.47
CA ILE A 321 27.37 -15.80 1.41
C ILE A 321 26.20 -15.21 2.23
N GLY A 322 25.71 -14.04 1.82
CA GLY A 322 24.71 -13.14 2.43
C GLY A 322 23.63 -13.84 3.22
N PRO A 323 22.72 -14.44 2.45
CA PRO A 323 21.60 -15.21 2.96
C PRO A 323 22.00 -16.29 3.97
N TRP A 324 23.10 -17.02 3.76
CA TRP A 324 23.52 -18.10 4.67
C TRP A 324 23.71 -17.65 6.12
N LYS A 325 24.21 -16.43 6.35
CA LYS A 325 24.40 -15.92 7.72
C LYS A 325 23.20 -15.12 8.24
N ALA A 326 22.43 -14.48 7.38
CA ALA A 326 21.31 -13.63 7.79
C ALA A 326 20.03 -14.43 8.07
N ILE A 327 19.69 -15.39 7.21
CA ILE A 327 18.44 -16.17 7.32
C ILE A 327 18.32 -16.85 8.69
N PRO A 328 19.34 -17.58 9.21
CA PRO A 328 19.24 -18.22 10.51
C PRO A 328 18.95 -17.23 11.65
N VAL A 329 19.52 -16.02 11.59
CA VAL A 329 19.31 -14.98 12.62
C VAL A 329 17.88 -14.44 12.55
N ALA A 330 17.34 -14.19 11.36
CA ALA A 330 15.94 -13.76 11.22
C ALA A 330 14.94 -14.83 11.68
N LEU A 331 15.20 -16.10 11.34
CA LEU A 331 14.38 -17.24 11.79
C LEU A 331 14.43 -17.41 13.31
N GLN A 332 15.62 -17.33 13.90
CA GLN A 332 15.79 -17.36 15.36
C GLN A 332 15.02 -16.23 16.05
N LYS A 333 15.10 -14.99 15.54
CA LYS A 333 14.33 -13.85 16.06
C LYS A 333 12.82 -14.02 15.91
N ALA A 334 12.37 -14.69 14.85
CA ALA A 334 10.97 -15.03 14.65
C ALA A 334 10.52 -16.26 15.48
N GLY A 335 11.46 -16.96 16.13
CA GLY A 335 11.18 -18.17 16.89
C GLY A 335 10.77 -19.36 16.03
N ILE A 336 11.12 -19.39 14.74
CA ILE A 336 10.78 -20.47 13.80
C ILE A 336 12.01 -21.16 13.23
N SER A 337 11.81 -22.35 12.66
CA SER A 337 12.84 -23.09 11.92
C SER A 337 12.79 -22.81 10.42
N LYS A 338 13.76 -23.33 9.66
CA LYS A 338 13.73 -23.28 8.19
C LYS A 338 12.60 -24.12 7.58
N ASP A 339 12.17 -25.15 8.27
CA ASP A 339 11.13 -26.07 7.77
C ASP A 339 9.75 -25.42 7.84
N ASP A 340 9.58 -24.45 8.75
CA ASP A 340 8.40 -23.59 8.86
C ASP A 340 8.27 -22.55 7.74
N VAL A 341 9.24 -22.42 6.83
CA VAL A 341 9.16 -21.45 5.72
C VAL A 341 8.61 -22.14 4.46
N ASP A 342 7.63 -21.50 3.82
CA ASP A 342 6.94 -22.08 2.66
C ASP A 342 7.56 -21.62 1.31
N VAL A 343 8.13 -20.41 1.28
CA VAL A 343 8.76 -19.78 0.10
C VAL A 343 9.97 -18.94 0.53
N TYR A 344 11.04 -19.05 -0.23
CA TYR A 344 12.22 -18.19 -0.12
C TYR A 344 12.40 -17.38 -1.40
N GLU A 345 12.45 -16.06 -1.29
CA GLU A 345 12.92 -15.14 -2.32
C GLU A 345 14.39 -14.78 -2.01
N ILE A 346 15.34 -15.53 -2.58
CA ILE A 346 16.78 -15.27 -2.42
C ILE A 346 17.30 -14.61 -3.68
N ASN A 347 17.88 -13.41 -3.56
CA ASN A 347 18.38 -12.68 -4.73
C ASN A 347 19.47 -13.47 -5.47
N GLU A 348 19.31 -13.59 -6.78
CA GLU A 348 20.17 -14.35 -7.68
C GLU A 348 21.19 -13.42 -8.36
N ALA A 349 22.02 -12.71 -7.58
CA ALA A 349 23.08 -11.86 -8.15
C ALA A 349 23.99 -12.65 -9.10
N PHE A 350 24.36 -13.87 -8.70
CA PHE A 350 25.00 -14.91 -9.51
C PHE A 350 24.41 -16.29 -9.15
N ALA A 351 24.63 -17.31 -9.96
CA ALA A 351 24.20 -18.66 -9.63
C ALA A 351 25.05 -19.26 -8.49
N SER A 352 26.37 -18.98 -8.50
CA SER A 352 27.33 -19.51 -7.51
C SER A 352 26.98 -19.14 -6.07
N GLN A 353 26.67 -17.86 -5.76
CA GLN A 353 26.33 -17.49 -4.37
C GLN A 353 25.00 -18.07 -3.94
N CYS A 354 24.03 -18.15 -4.86
CA CYS A 354 22.71 -18.66 -4.53
C CYS A 354 22.82 -20.15 -4.17
N LEU A 355 23.47 -20.93 -5.03
CA LEU A 355 23.76 -22.34 -4.79
C LEU A 355 24.56 -22.57 -3.52
N TRP A 356 25.58 -21.76 -3.25
CA TRP A 356 26.31 -21.82 -1.98
C TRP A 356 25.32 -21.68 -0.82
N CYS A 357 24.55 -20.58 -0.77
CA CYS A 357 23.68 -20.29 0.36
C CYS A 357 22.59 -21.35 0.56
N VAL A 358 21.96 -21.79 -0.53
CA VAL A 358 20.91 -22.81 -0.50
C VAL A 358 21.45 -24.15 0.04
N ARG A 359 22.63 -24.57 -0.43
CA ARG A 359 23.28 -25.82 0.01
C ARG A 359 23.70 -25.76 1.47
N GLU A 360 24.35 -24.68 1.90
CA GLU A 360 24.81 -24.54 3.30
C GLU A 360 23.65 -24.40 4.31
N LEU A 361 22.54 -23.81 3.89
CA LEU A 361 21.32 -23.77 4.71
C LEU A 361 20.54 -25.10 4.66
N GLY A 362 20.84 -25.96 3.68
CA GLY A 362 20.08 -27.17 3.38
C GLY A 362 18.61 -26.86 3.11
N LEU A 363 18.33 -25.86 2.26
CA LEU A 363 16.97 -25.52 1.87
C LEU A 363 16.50 -26.41 0.72
N ASP A 364 15.20 -26.71 0.71
CA ASP A 364 14.54 -27.34 -0.43
C ASP A 364 14.54 -26.39 -1.63
N GLU A 365 15.19 -26.79 -2.72
CA GLU A 365 15.30 -26.00 -3.96
C GLU A 365 13.92 -25.63 -4.55
N ASN A 366 12.89 -26.46 -4.31
CA ASN A 366 11.52 -26.18 -4.77
C ASN A 366 10.88 -24.99 -4.06
N LYS A 367 11.39 -24.59 -2.90
CA LYS A 367 10.93 -23.41 -2.16
C LYS A 367 11.66 -22.12 -2.59
N ILE A 368 12.73 -22.23 -3.39
CA ILE A 368 13.57 -21.07 -3.77
C ILE A 368 13.07 -20.45 -5.08
N ASN A 369 12.69 -19.17 -5.03
CA ASN A 369 12.30 -18.36 -6.19
C ASN A 369 11.34 -19.12 -7.13
N PRO A 370 10.16 -19.54 -6.67
CA PRO A 370 9.28 -20.45 -7.41
C PRO A 370 8.78 -19.88 -8.74
N ASN A 371 8.84 -18.55 -8.91
CA ASN A 371 8.50 -17.84 -10.14
C ASN A 371 9.75 -17.34 -10.90
N GLY A 372 10.93 -17.90 -10.61
CA GLY A 372 12.21 -17.43 -11.13
C GLY A 372 12.75 -16.22 -10.38
N GLY A 373 13.97 -15.79 -10.69
CA GLY A 373 14.63 -14.71 -9.97
C GLY A 373 15.46 -13.79 -10.86
N ALA A 374 16.41 -13.11 -10.24
CA ALA A 374 17.14 -12.00 -10.85
C ALA A 374 18.04 -12.40 -12.04
N ILE A 375 18.43 -13.67 -12.17
CA ILE A 375 19.11 -14.17 -13.38
C ILE A 375 18.17 -14.07 -14.59
N ALA A 376 16.89 -14.36 -14.40
CA ALA A 376 15.91 -14.43 -15.46
C ALA A 376 15.35 -13.08 -15.88
N PHE A 377 14.98 -12.22 -14.92
CA PHE A 377 14.29 -10.96 -15.21
C PHE A 377 14.99 -9.70 -14.69
N GLY A 378 16.10 -9.84 -13.96
CA GLY A 378 16.98 -8.71 -13.64
C GLY A 378 17.14 -8.34 -12.17
N HIS A 379 18.17 -7.53 -11.92
CA HIS A 379 18.54 -7.01 -10.60
C HIS A 379 18.76 -5.48 -10.62
N PRO A 380 17.69 -4.67 -10.64
CA PRO A 380 17.81 -3.24 -10.38
C PRO A 380 18.16 -3.06 -8.90
N LEU A 381 19.45 -2.79 -8.63
CA LEU A 381 20.11 -2.93 -7.33
C LEU A 381 19.23 -2.49 -6.15
N GLY A 382 18.95 -1.18 -6.04
CA GLY A 382 18.17 -0.62 -4.94
C GLY A 382 16.71 -1.06 -4.91
N CYS A 383 16.12 -1.41 -6.06
CA CYS A 383 14.72 -1.83 -6.18
C CYS A 383 14.47 -3.27 -5.69
N THR A 384 15.44 -4.15 -5.87
CA THR A 384 15.25 -5.61 -5.75
C THR A 384 14.66 -6.05 -4.41
N GLY A 385 15.09 -5.45 -3.31
CA GLY A 385 14.56 -5.80 -1.99
C GLY A 385 13.07 -5.50 -1.82
N ALA A 386 12.61 -4.32 -2.25
CA ALA A 386 11.19 -3.96 -2.23
C ALA A 386 10.39 -4.78 -3.26
N ARG A 387 10.99 -5.10 -4.41
CA ARG A 387 10.38 -6.00 -5.39
C ARG A 387 10.09 -7.37 -4.81
N GLN A 388 11.07 -7.99 -4.13
CA GLN A 388 10.91 -9.32 -3.56
C GLN A 388 9.81 -9.39 -2.51
N VAL A 389 9.55 -8.31 -1.77
CA VAL A 389 8.39 -8.19 -0.87
C VAL A 389 7.08 -8.37 -1.65
N SER A 390 6.93 -7.66 -2.77
CA SER A 390 5.75 -7.77 -3.64
C SER A 390 5.61 -9.18 -4.22
N THR A 391 6.67 -9.74 -4.81
CA THR A 391 6.66 -11.11 -5.38
C THR A 391 6.33 -12.17 -4.33
N LEU A 392 6.90 -12.04 -3.14
CA LEU A 392 6.69 -13.00 -2.06
C LEU A 392 5.22 -12.99 -1.58
N PHE A 393 4.61 -11.83 -1.37
CA PHE A 393 3.21 -11.76 -0.94
C PHE A 393 2.24 -12.26 -2.00
N ASN A 394 2.44 -11.91 -3.27
CA ASN A 394 1.59 -12.40 -4.36
C ASN A 394 1.69 -13.92 -4.49
N GLU A 395 2.90 -14.50 -4.39
CA GLU A 395 3.06 -15.96 -4.45
C GLU A 395 2.45 -16.67 -3.24
N LEU A 396 2.65 -16.16 -2.02
CA LEU A 396 2.01 -16.71 -0.82
C LEU A 396 0.48 -16.62 -0.91
N GLY A 397 -0.04 -15.49 -1.39
CA GLY A 397 -1.46 -15.27 -1.70
C GLY A 397 -2.02 -16.33 -2.63
N ARG A 398 -1.42 -16.42 -3.81
CA ARG A 398 -1.84 -17.30 -4.90
C ARG A 398 -1.79 -18.79 -4.54
N THR A 399 -0.83 -19.19 -3.69
CA THR A 399 -0.63 -20.60 -3.32
C THR A 399 -1.27 -21.00 -1.98
N GLY A 400 -1.89 -20.06 -1.26
CA GLY A 400 -2.42 -20.30 0.08
C GLY A 400 -1.34 -20.57 1.15
N LYS A 401 -0.06 -20.41 0.78
CA LYS A 401 1.07 -20.51 1.70
C LYS A 401 1.11 -19.29 2.63
N ARG A 402 1.76 -19.43 3.79
CA ARG A 402 1.60 -18.46 4.88
C ARG A 402 2.90 -17.85 5.36
N VAL A 403 4.05 -18.47 5.17
CA VAL A 403 5.34 -17.99 5.69
C VAL A 403 6.36 -17.87 4.57
N GLY A 404 6.91 -16.68 4.41
CA GLY A 404 7.93 -16.39 3.40
C GLY A 404 9.16 -15.71 3.98
N VAL A 405 10.31 -15.91 3.34
CA VAL A 405 11.56 -15.20 3.65
C VAL A 405 12.10 -14.56 2.38
N THR A 406 12.40 -13.26 2.42
CA THR A 406 13.24 -12.62 1.41
C THR A 406 14.64 -12.34 1.95
N SER A 407 15.67 -12.54 1.13
CA SER A 407 17.06 -12.25 1.50
C SER A 407 17.97 -11.98 0.29
N MET A 408 19.03 -11.20 0.50
CA MET A 408 20.03 -10.89 -0.51
C MET A 408 21.44 -10.75 0.06
N CYS A 409 22.43 -10.79 -0.83
CA CYS A 409 23.82 -10.46 -0.54
C CYS A 409 24.05 -8.95 -0.39
N GLY A 410 25.08 -8.59 0.37
CA GLY A 410 25.52 -7.22 0.63
C GLY A 410 26.54 -7.20 1.78
N TYR A 411 27.27 -6.09 1.94
CA TYR A 411 28.18 -5.88 3.09
C TYR A 411 27.44 -5.99 4.43
N TYR A 412 26.15 -5.66 4.42
CA TYR A 412 25.20 -5.77 5.51
C TYR A 412 23.95 -6.49 4.97
N ARG A 413 23.60 -7.64 5.55
CA ARG A 413 22.74 -8.64 4.89
C ARG A 413 21.37 -8.68 5.48
N VAL A 414 20.34 -8.51 4.65
CA VAL A 414 18.99 -8.38 5.16
C VAL A 414 18.20 -9.68 4.95
N SER A 415 17.48 -10.11 5.99
CA SER A 415 16.44 -11.13 5.88
C SER A 415 15.15 -10.58 6.46
N PHE A 416 14.01 -10.90 5.84
CA PHE A 416 12.71 -10.38 6.22
C PHE A 416 11.67 -11.50 6.16
N CYS A 417 11.06 -11.81 7.31
CA CYS A 417 10.04 -12.85 7.43
C CYS A 417 8.65 -12.25 7.31
N MET A 418 7.80 -12.90 6.51
CA MET A 418 6.46 -12.43 6.18
C MET A 418 5.39 -13.46 6.49
N HIS A 419 4.22 -12.94 6.86
CA HIS A 419 3.00 -13.73 6.95
C HIS A 419 1.90 -13.22 6.03
N ASN A 420 1.33 -14.07 5.18
CA ASN A 420 0.13 -13.73 4.40
C ASN A 420 -1.16 -13.95 5.23
N VAL A 421 -2.02 -12.94 5.29
CA VAL A 421 -3.24 -12.93 6.13
C VAL A 421 -4.50 -13.41 5.38
N SER A 422 -4.42 -13.72 4.08
CA SER A 422 -5.61 -14.03 3.28
C SER A 422 -6.31 -15.33 3.69
N ASN A 423 -7.41 -15.18 4.45
CA ASN A 423 -8.64 -15.97 4.29
C ASN A 423 -9.65 -15.02 3.64
N SER A 424 -9.80 -15.11 2.33
CA SER A 424 -10.95 -14.51 1.64
C SER A 424 -11.31 -15.43 0.49
N ASN A 425 -12.55 -15.92 0.49
CA ASN A 425 -13.21 -16.63 -0.60
C ASN A 425 -12.84 -16.01 -1.95
N SER A 426 -11.90 -16.60 -2.68
CA SER A 426 -11.69 -16.29 -4.07
C SER A 426 -12.66 -17.15 -4.87
N THR A 427 -13.79 -16.59 -5.25
CA THR A 427 -14.52 -17.09 -6.42
C THR A 427 -13.66 -16.82 -7.64
N PHE A 428 -12.79 -17.79 -7.92
CA PHE A 428 -12.15 -18.00 -9.20
C PHE A 428 -13.22 -18.44 -10.19
N LYS A 429 -13.48 -17.68 -11.26
CA LYS A 429 -13.98 -18.25 -12.52
C LYS A 429 -13.45 -17.48 -13.73
N PRO A 430 -12.66 -18.13 -14.60
CA PRO A 430 -12.53 -17.74 -15.99
C PRO A 430 -13.63 -18.44 -16.83
N HIS A 431 -14.26 -17.72 -17.76
CA HIS A 431 -14.26 -18.08 -19.19
C HIS A 431 -15.25 -17.26 -20.02
N VAL A 432 -14.72 -16.85 -21.18
CA VAL A 432 -15.41 -16.49 -22.42
C VAL A 432 -16.40 -17.60 -22.82
N LEU A 433 -17.66 -17.26 -23.05
CA LEU A 433 -18.52 -17.91 -24.04
C LEU A 433 -19.66 -16.96 -24.43
N GLY A 434 -19.59 -16.49 -25.68
CA GLY A 434 -20.66 -15.73 -26.29
C GLY A 434 -21.81 -16.62 -26.76
N ARG A 435 -22.94 -15.94 -26.99
CA ARG A 435 -24.12 -16.34 -27.77
C ARG A 435 -24.99 -17.47 -27.21
N HIS A 436 -26.28 -17.15 -27.24
CA HIS A 436 -27.47 -17.99 -27.05
C HIS A 436 -27.85 -18.21 -25.59
N PHE A 437 -28.96 -17.59 -25.16
CA PHE A 437 -30.16 -18.32 -24.73
C PHE A 437 -31.31 -17.32 -24.49
N ASN A 438 -32.06 -17.06 -25.56
CA ASN A 438 -33.51 -16.84 -25.49
C ASN A 438 -34.17 -18.22 -25.42
N LYS A 439 -35.33 -18.34 -24.73
CA LYS A 439 -36.11 -19.56 -24.37
C LYS A 439 -35.68 -20.15 -23.02
N ALA A 440 -36.56 -20.46 -22.06
CA ALA A 440 -38.01 -20.51 -22.06
C ALA A 440 -38.54 -20.38 -20.63
N LEU A 441 -39.62 -19.62 -20.47
CA LEU A 441 -40.65 -19.87 -19.47
C LEU A 441 -41.27 -21.24 -19.74
N SER A 442 -41.43 -22.09 -18.72
CA SER A 442 -42.69 -22.80 -18.42
C SER A 442 -42.50 -24.00 -17.47
N PHE A 443 -43.57 -24.23 -16.70
CA PHE A 443 -43.96 -25.44 -15.95
C PHE A 443 -43.52 -25.62 -14.48
N ILE A 444 -44.48 -25.29 -13.61
CA ILE A 444 -44.83 -26.00 -12.36
C ILE A 444 -45.76 -27.17 -12.74
N PRO A 445 -45.64 -28.38 -12.14
CA PRO A 445 -46.64 -28.88 -11.16
C PRO A 445 -45.99 -29.60 -9.93
N THR A 446 -46.43 -29.36 -8.67
CA THR A 446 -47.34 -30.18 -7.81
C THR A 446 -46.93 -31.67 -7.68
N THR A 447 -46.90 -32.38 -6.53
CA THR A 447 -47.82 -32.46 -5.38
C THR A 447 -47.31 -33.51 -4.33
N THR A 448 -47.59 -33.31 -3.02
CA THR A 448 -47.87 -34.30 -1.91
C THR A 448 -46.83 -35.38 -1.50
N TYR A 449 -46.68 -35.85 -0.24
CA TYR A 449 -47.62 -36.19 0.86
C TYR A 449 -46.94 -36.09 2.25
N MET A 450 -47.75 -35.93 3.32
CA MET A 450 -47.37 -35.93 4.75
C MET A 450 -47.19 -37.34 5.35
N ASP A 451 -46.37 -37.46 6.40
CA ASP A 451 -46.61 -38.34 7.56
C ASP A 451 -46.05 -37.70 8.85
N PRO A 452 -46.75 -37.69 10.01
CA PRO A 452 -46.39 -36.91 11.20
C PRO A 452 -46.05 -37.82 12.40
N THR A 453 -44.77 -38.03 12.72
CA THR A 453 -44.35 -38.44 14.08
C THR A 453 -42.89 -38.08 14.37
N ALA A 454 -42.64 -37.68 15.62
CA ALA A 454 -41.35 -37.40 16.28
C ALA A 454 -40.78 -35.96 16.23
N SER A 455 -40.84 -35.29 17.39
CA SER A 455 -40.09 -34.08 17.76
C SER A 455 -38.88 -34.48 18.65
N PRO A 456 -38.02 -33.55 19.12
CA PRO A 456 -37.32 -32.47 18.41
C PRO A 456 -35.83 -32.44 18.81
N LYS A 457 -34.85 -32.51 17.88
CA LYS A 457 -33.46 -32.09 18.18
C LYS A 457 -32.73 -31.52 16.96
N GLY A 458 -32.50 -30.21 17.01
CA GLY A 458 -31.29 -29.52 16.57
C GLY A 458 -30.78 -29.75 15.14
N ALA A 459 -31.19 -28.85 14.23
CA ALA A 459 -30.34 -28.34 13.15
C ALA A 459 -31.06 -27.17 12.47
N GLY A 460 -30.86 -25.95 12.98
CA GLY A 460 -31.24 -24.75 12.25
C GLY A 460 -30.20 -24.49 11.16
N PHE A 461 -30.45 -24.99 9.95
CA PHE A 461 -29.88 -24.40 8.75
C PHE A 461 -30.57 -23.06 8.52
N SER A 462 -29.82 -21.95 8.58
CA SER A 462 -30.23 -20.70 7.95
C SER A 462 -29.35 -20.47 6.73
N ALA A 463 -29.97 -20.55 5.57
CA ALA A 463 -29.44 -20.06 4.31
C ALA A 463 -29.28 -18.54 4.40
N GLU A 464 -28.10 -18.02 4.07
CA GLU A 464 -27.92 -16.60 3.80
C GLU A 464 -27.80 -16.36 2.30
N LEU A 465 -28.72 -15.51 1.86
CA LEU A 465 -29.10 -15.13 0.51
C LEU A 465 -28.10 -14.07 0.02
N TRP A 466 -27.38 -14.35 -1.07
CA TRP A 466 -26.55 -13.36 -1.74
C TRP A 466 -27.43 -12.43 -2.58
N LEU A 467 -27.53 -11.15 -2.17
CA LEU A 467 -28.06 -10.08 -2.99
C LEU A 467 -26.89 -9.39 -3.71
N LEU A 468 -26.64 -9.83 -4.94
CA LEU A 468 -25.85 -9.10 -5.93
C LEU A 468 -26.67 -7.89 -6.40
N VAL A 469 -26.14 -6.68 -6.21
CA VAL A 469 -26.64 -5.48 -6.89
C VAL A 469 -25.52 -4.96 -7.78
N PHE A 470 -25.72 -5.13 -9.08
CA PHE A 470 -25.00 -4.42 -10.13
C PHE A 470 -25.54 -2.99 -10.21
N GLU A 471 -24.67 -2.00 -10.32
CA GLU A 471 -25.01 -0.72 -10.94
C GLU A 471 -23.94 -0.35 -11.96
N ASP A 472 -24.31 -0.45 -13.24
CA ASP A 472 -23.81 0.39 -14.32
C ASP A 472 -24.96 0.59 -15.30
N VAL A 473 -25.57 1.79 -15.31
CA VAL A 473 -26.31 2.34 -16.47
C VAL A 473 -26.14 3.87 -16.48
N TYR A 474 -25.75 4.39 -17.64
CA TYR A 474 -25.55 5.81 -17.97
C TYR A 474 -26.86 6.64 -17.94
N SER A 475 -26.79 7.88 -17.44
CA SER A 475 -27.68 8.98 -17.84
C SER A 475 -26.94 10.32 -17.82
N GLU A 476 -27.24 11.23 -18.76
CA GLU A 476 -26.47 12.45 -19.02
C GLU A 476 -26.84 13.68 -18.15
N ASN A 477 -27.48 13.50 -16.99
CA ASN A 477 -27.81 14.64 -16.10
C ASN A 477 -27.24 14.49 -14.67
N PRO A 478 -26.12 15.18 -14.35
CA PRO A 478 -25.40 15.04 -13.08
C PRO A 478 -26.22 15.42 -11.83
N ALA A 479 -27.22 16.30 -11.97
CA ALA A 479 -28.05 16.76 -10.85
C ALA A 479 -29.08 15.71 -10.43
N VAL A 480 -29.66 14.99 -11.41
CA VAL A 480 -30.64 13.92 -11.18
C VAL A 480 -29.97 12.70 -10.57
N LEU A 481 -28.76 12.33 -11.04
CA LEU A 481 -27.97 11.23 -10.49
C LEU A 481 -27.55 11.45 -9.02
N ARG A 482 -27.23 12.69 -8.63
CA ARG A 482 -26.99 13.02 -7.22
C ARG A 482 -28.24 12.84 -6.36
N HIS A 483 -29.39 13.27 -6.86
CA HIS A 483 -30.65 13.15 -6.12
C HIS A 483 -31.05 11.67 -5.94
N LEU A 484 -30.94 10.85 -6.99
CA LEU A 484 -31.28 9.43 -6.95
C LEU A 484 -30.32 8.61 -6.08
N ARG A 485 -29.00 8.91 -6.10
CA ARG A 485 -28.03 8.24 -5.20
C ARG A 485 -28.30 8.52 -3.73
N VAL A 486 -28.62 9.77 -3.40
CA VAL A 486 -28.91 10.18 -2.03
C VAL A 486 -30.22 9.53 -1.56
N VAL A 487 -31.27 9.55 -2.39
CA VAL A 487 -32.54 8.86 -2.09
C VAL A 487 -32.33 7.35 -1.94
N SER A 488 -31.60 6.69 -2.84
CA SER A 488 -31.30 5.25 -2.80
C SER A 488 -30.52 4.83 -1.54
N GLN A 489 -29.50 5.61 -1.14
CA GLN A 489 -28.75 5.35 0.10
C GLN A 489 -29.64 5.47 1.34
N HIS A 490 -30.53 6.45 1.39
CA HIS A 490 -31.43 6.61 2.54
C HIS A 490 -32.53 5.54 2.58
N PHE A 491 -33.02 5.08 1.43
CA PHE A 491 -33.93 3.94 1.35
C PHE A 491 -33.26 2.64 1.81
N ASN A 492 -31.98 2.42 1.48
CA ASN A 492 -31.24 1.26 1.97
C ASN A 492 -31.05 1.31 3.49
N SER A 493 -30.73 2.47 4.08
CA SER A 493 -30.69 2.63 5.54
C SER A 493 -32.04 2.36 6.20
N LEU A 494 -33.15 2.73 5.54
CA LEU A 494 -34.50 2.44 6.01
C LEU A 494 -34.86 0.94 5.90
N ILE A 495 -34.41 0.26 4.84
CA ILE A 495 -34.55 -1.20 4.65
C ILE A 495 -33.81 -1.96 5.75
N THR A 496 -32.62 -1.50 6.13
CA THR A 496 -31.86 -2.07 7.25
C THR A 496 -32.61 -1.91 8.58
N LEU A 497 -33.43 -0.87 8.76
CA LEU A 497 -34.29 -0.72 9.94
C LEU A 497 -35.47 -1.71 9.96
N ILE A 498 -35.97 -2.14 8.81
CA ILE A 498 -37.08 -3.12 8.67
C ILE A 498 -36.67 -4.53 9.11
N THR A 499 -35.37 -4.80 9.16
CA THR A 499 -34.82 -6.11 9.57
C THR A 499 -34.65 -6.27 11.08
N TYR A 500 -34.92 -5.22 11.87
CA TYR A 500 -34.92 -5.28 13.34
C TYR A 500 -36.35 -5.45 13.87
N ARG A 501 -36.54 -6.38 14.82
CA ARG A 501 -37.86 -6.85 15.29
C ARG A 501 -38.70 -5.82 16.06
N ASP A 502 -38.18 -4.63 16.35
CA ASP A 502 -38.74 -3.71 17.34
C ASP A 502 -39.21 -2.36 16.77
N VAL A 503 -39.39 -2.26 15.44
CA VAL A 503 -39.95 -1.06 14.78
C VAL A 503 -41.25 -1.41 14.05
N THR A 504 -42.38 -0.89 14.51
CA THR A 504 -43.68 -1.05 13.82
C THR A 504 -43.85 0.08 12.81
N LEU A 505 -43.77 -0.21 11.52
CA LEU A 505 -44.02 0.75 10.45
C LEU A 505 -45.49 0.69 10.00
N ASN A 506 -46.05 1.83 9.58
CA ASN A 506 -47.42 1.92 9.05
C ASN A 506 -47.55 1.16 7.71
N ASP A 507 -48.68 0.50 7.47
CA ASP A 507 -48.99 -0.28 6.25
C ASP A 507 -48.72 0.47 4.92
N ASN A 508 -48.84 1.80 4.91
CA ASN A 508 -48.54 2.64 3.74
C ASN A 508 -47.07 2.58 3.29
N LEU A 509 -46.13 2.27 4.19
CA LEU A 509 -44.70 2.13 3.87
C LEU A 509 -44.40 0.80 3.18
N VAL A 510 -45.13 -0.27 3.51
CA VAL A 510 -44.97 -1.59 2.90
C VAL A 510 -45.44 -1.56 1.44
N GLU A 511 -46.51 -0.82 1.12
CA GLU A 511 -46.93 -0.60 -0.27
C GLU A 511 -45.89 0.19 -1.08
N CYS A 512 -45.21 1.17 -0.47
CA CYS A 512 -44.15 1.92 -1.14
C CYS A 512 -42.98 1.02 -1.60
N PHE A 513 -42.69 -0.07 -0.90
CA PHE A 513 -41.67 -1.05 -1.31
C PHE A 513 -42.05 -1.84 -2.56
N ARG A 514 -43.35 -2.10 -2.76
CA ARG A 514 -43.83 -2.79 -3.96
C ARG A 514 -43.73 -1.91 -5.22
N GLU A 515 -43.79 -0.59 -5.06
CA GLU A 515 -43.71 0.37 -6.17
C GLU A 515 -42.28 0.83 -6.55
N LYS A 516 -41.21 0.24 -5.98
CA LYS A 516 -39.82 0.71 -6.15
C LYS A 516 -39.41 0.94 -7.61
N ARG A 517 -39.95 0.17 -8.57
CA ARG A 517 -39.70 0.33 -10.02
C ARG A 517 -40.29 1.59 -10.66
N ASN A 518 -41.26 2.26 -10.02
CA ASN A 518 -41.90 3.46 -10.58
C ASN A 518 -41.31 4.77 -10.04
N LEU A 519 -40.48 4.75 -8.99
CA LEU A 519 -39.89 5.95 -8.40
C LEU A 519 -38.81 6.57 -9.29
N ASP A 520 -38.06 5.74 -10.03
CA ASP A 520 -36.98 6.20 -10.92
C ASP A 520 -37.47 7.03 -12.12
N SER A 521 -38.78 6.97 -12.41
CA SER A 521 -39.44 7.73 -13.48
C SER A 521 -40.19 8.99 -13.03
N MET A 522 -40.19 9.32 -11.73
CA MET A 522 -40.99 10.43 -11.19
C MET A 522 -40.21 11.75 -11.07
N LEU A 523 -40.93 12.87 -11.17
CA LEU A 523 -40.34 14.20 -10.96
C LEU A 523 -40.01 14.43 -9.47
N PRO A 524 -38.94 15.18 -9.13
CA PRO A 524 -38.47 15.36 -7.74
C PRO A 524 -39.52 15.86 -6.74
N GLN A 525 -40.44 16.72 -7.18
CA GLN A 525 -41.53 17.23 -6.33
C GLN A 525 -42.55 16.15 -5.94
N GLN A 526 -42.78 15.16 -6.81
CA GLN A 526 -43.66 14.03 -6.54
C GLN A 526 -43.01 13.05 -5.55
N VAL A 527 -41.70 12.84 -5.68
CA VAL A 527 -40.90 12.03 -4.75
C VAL A 527 -40.89 12.65 -3.35
N SER A 528 -40.68 13.96 -3.23
CA SER A 528 -40.74 14.67 -1.95
C SER A 528 -42.12 14.62 -1.28
N ALA A 529 -43.20 14.78 -2.05
CA ALA A 529 -44.57 14.68 -1.54
C ALA A 529 -44.89 13.27 -1.02
N LYS A 530 -44.43 12.22 -1.73
CA LYS A 530 -44.57 10.82 -1.32
C LYS A 530 -43.78 10.53 -0.03
N ILE A 531 -42.50 10.91 0.06
CA ILE A 531 -41.68 10.74 1.27
C ILE A 531 -42.31 11.47 2.48
N SER A 532 -42.85 12.67 2.27
CA SER A 532 -43.58 13.40 3.32
C SER A 532 -44.88 12.73 3.76
N ALA A 533 -45.55 11.98 2.88
CA ALA A 533 -46.74 11.20 3.24
C ALA A 533 -46.37 9.94 4.03
N TYR A 534 -45.27 9.27 3.66
CA TYR A 534 -44.83 8.01 4.27
C TYR A 534 -44.23 8.17 5.68
N THR A 535 -43.61 9.31 5.95
CA THR A 535 -43.00 9.62 7.26
C THR A 535 -44.01 10.15 8.30
N LYS A 536 -45.27 10.37 7.89
CA LYS A 536 -46.22 11.17 8.67
C LYS A 536 -46.77 10.49 9.94
N ASN A 537 -46.48 9.21 10.21
CA ASN A 537 -46.99 8.48 11.38
C ASN A 537 -46.03 7.39 11.89
N ILE A 538 -44.72 7.63 11.93
CA ILE A 538 -43.77 6.68 12.53
C ILE A 538 -43.83 6.81 14.05
N THR A 539 -44.19 5.73 14.74
CA THR A 539 -44.18 5.65 16.21
C THR A 539 -43.02 4.74 16.66
N ILE A 540 -42.23 5.19 17.63
CA ILE A 540 -41.07 4.46 18.16
C ILE A 540 -41.47 3.89 19.53
N GLN A 541 -41.29 2.58 19.74
CA GLN A 541 -41.55 1.95 21.03
C GLN A 541 -40.34 2.09 21.98
N ASP A 542 -40.60 2.11 23.30
CA ASP A 542 -39.55 2.12 24.31
C ASP A 542 -38.77 0.78 24.32
N GLY A 543 -37.44 0.85 24.45
CA GLY A 543 -36.57 -0.34 24.53
C GLY A 543 -35.56 -0.53 23.39
N LEU A 544 -35.36 0.48 22.53
CA LEU A 544 -34.43 0.39 21.40
C LEU A 544 -33.01 -0.04 21.81
N ASP A 545 -32.46 -1.01 21.09
CA ASP A 545 -31.06 -1.41 21.21
C ASP A 545 -30.09 -0.33 20.69
N TRP A 546 -28.84 -0.39 21.14
CA TRP A 546 -27.84 0.62 20.78
C TRP A 546 -27.59 0.72 19.26
N PRO A 547 -27.46 -0.39 18.53
CA PRO A 547 -27.34 -0.35 17.07
C PRO A 547 -28.48 0.42 16.40
N THR A 548 -29.73 0.21 16.82
CA THR A 548 -30.89 0.89 16.25
C THR A 548 -30.85 2.39 16.50
N VAL A 549 -30.45 2.81 17.70
CA VAL A 549 -30.32 4.25 18.01
C VAL A 549 -29.19 4.91 17.21
N VAL A 550 -28.06 4.23 16.98
CA VAL A 550 -26.97 4.75 16.14
C VAL A 550 -27.42 4.94 14.68
N HIS A 551 -28.18 3.99 14.13
CA HIS A 551 -28.73 4.11 12.78
C HIS A 551 -29.77 5.24 12.67
N LEU A 552 -30.61 5.42 13.70
CA LEU A 552 -31.55 6.54 13.76
C LEU A 552 -30.82 7.90 13.82
N LEU A 553 -29.73 8.00 14.59
CA LEU A 553 -28.89 9.20 14.64
C LEU A 553 -28.23 9.53 13.30
N GLN A 554 -27.77 8.50 12.58
CA GLN A 554 -27.21 8.68 11.24
C GLN A 554 -28.27 9.16 10.25
N LEU A 555 -29.46 8.54 10.27
CA LEU A 555 -30.61 8.97 9.46
C LEU A 555 -31.00 10.42 9.76
N MET A 556 -30.98 10.84 11.03
CA MET A 556 -31.22 12.23 11.42
C MET A 556 -30.18 13.20 10.86
N LYS A 557 -28.89 12.83 10.93
CA LYS A 557 -27.79 13.65 10.40
C LYS A 557 -27.92 13.86 8.90
N ASP A 558 -28.30 12.80 8.20
CA ASP A 558 -28.45 12.81 6.75
C ASP A 558 -29.69 13.60 6.30
N LEU A 559 -30.83 13.44 6.99
CA LEU A 559 -32.03 14.24 6.76
C LEU A 559 -31.80 15.74 7.05
N LYS A 560 -30.98 16.07 8.06
CA LYS A 560 -30.57 17.45 8.35
C LYS A 560 -29.76 18.04 7.19
N HIS A 561 -28.82 17.28 6.65
CA HIS A 561 -28.00 17.72 5.50
C HIS A 561 -28.85 18.00 4.26
N LEU A 562 -29.83 17.13 3.98
CA LEU A 562 -30.81 17.31 2.91
C LEU A 562 -31.68 18.56 3.09
N THR A 563 -32.13 18.81 4.32
CA THR A 563 -32.99 19.97 4.63
C THR A 563 -32.22 21.29 4.54
N LEU A 564 -30.95 21.31 4.97
CA LEU A 564 -30.06 22.48 4.83
C LEU A 564 -29.70 22.78 3.38
N SER A 565 -29.53 21.74 2.57
CA SER A 565 -29.17 21.88 1.15
C SER A 565 -30.33 22.38 0.29
N TYR A 566 -31.59 22.12 0.70
CA TYR A 566 -32.80 22.47 -0.08
C TYR A 566 -33.98 22.91 0.81
N PRO A 567 -33.95 24.12 1.39
CA PRO A 567 -34.85 24.55 2.47
C PRO A 567 -36.34 24.59 2.09
N GLY A 568 -36.66 24.81 0.80
CA GLY A 568 -38.04 24.96 0.33
C GLY A 568 -38.76 23.65 -0.03
N GLN A 569 -38.04 22.54 -0.25
CA GLN A 569 -38.63 21.27 -0.72
C GLN A 569 -38.82 20.23 0.39
N TYR A 570 -38.23 20.44 1.57
CA TYR A 570 -38.20 19.45 2.65
C TYR A 570 -38.70 19.99 3.99
N ALA A 571 -39.47 21.08 4.01
CA ALA A 571 -39.97 21.73 5.24
C ALA A 571 -40.86 20.84 6.16
N LYS A 572 -41.17 19.59 5.78
CA LYS A 572 -41.88 18.59 6.62
C LYS A 572 -40.96 17.60 7.33
N SER A 573 -39.69 17.46 6.93
CA SER A 573 -38.68 16.61 7.62
C SER A 573 -38.32 17.14 9.01
N THR A 574 -38.48 18.44 9.22
CA THR A 574 -38.33 19.14 10.50
C THR A 574 -39.26 18.60 11.60
N ASN A 575 -40.47 18.15 11.25
CA ASN A 575 -41.39 17.56 12.23
C ASN A 575 -40.93 16.17 12.69
N PHE A 576 -40.34 15.37 11.79
CA PHE A 576 -39.77 14.05 12.12
C PHE A 576 -38.50 14.19 12.99
N ILE A 577 -37.62 15.13 12.64
CA ILE A 577 -36.42 15.43 13.44
C ILE A 577 -36.82 15.95 14.84
N SER A 578 -37.88 16.75 14.94
CA SER A 578 -38.42 17.26 16.21
C SER A 578 -39.03 16.17 17.09
N ALA A 579 -39.73 15.19 16.49
CA ALA A 579 -40.28 14.05 17.24
C ALA A 579 -39.18 13.14 17.80
N LEU A 580 -38.10 12.92 17.05
CA LEU A 580 -36.93 12.13 17.48
C LEU A 580 -36.16 12.79 18.63
N THR A 581 -35.95 14.10 18.60
CA THR A 581 -35.23 14.81 19.69
C THR A 581 -36.02 14.88 21.00
N GLN A 582 -37.34 14.66 20.98
CA GLN A 582 -38.18 14.61 22.18
C GLN A 582 -38.20 13.22 22.85
N HIS A 583 -37.62 12.19 22.23
CA HIS A 583 -37.60 10.82 22.76
C HIS A 583 -36.66 10.67 23.97
N HIS A 584 -37.11 9.98 25.02
CA HIS A 584 -36.46 9.99 26.35
C HIS A 584 -35.01 9.46 26.34
N ASN A 585 -34.72 8.41 25.57
CA ASN A 585 -33.37 7.84 25.43
C ASN A 585 -32.39 8.73 24.67
N LEU A 586 -32.88 9.52 23.69
CA LEU A 586 -32.07 10.48 22.95
C LEU A 586 -31.81 11.75 23.78
N ARG A 587 -32.77 12.12 24.64
CA ARG A 587 -32.61 13.19 25.63
C ARG A 587 -31.53 12.88 26.69
N ARG A 588 -31.38 11.61 27.08
CA ARG A 588 -30.31 11.16 28.00
C ARG A 588 -28.92 11.27 27.37
N LEU A 589 -28.80 11.08 26.05
CA LEU A 589 -27.52 11.26 25.35
C LEU A 589 -27.08 12.73 25.29
N SER A 590 -28.01 13.67 25.17
CA SER A 590 -27.66 15.10 25.20
C SER A 590 -27.19 15.55 26.59
N THR A 591 -27.55 14.82 27.65
CA THR A 591 -27.07 15.08 29.02
C THR A 591 -25.69 14.47 29.30
N TYR A 592 -25.27 13.44 28.55
CA TYR A 592 -23.96 12.78 28.66
C TYR A 592 -22.87 13.38 27.76
N ALA A 593 -23.18 14.42 26.98
CA ALA A 593 -22.29 15.04 25.99
C ALA A 593 -21.23 15.98 26.58
N GLN A 594 -20.47 15.54 27.58
CA GLN A 594 -19.16 16.10 27.95
C GLN A 594 -18.01 15.15 27.56
N GLN A 595 -18.03 14.67 26.32
CA GLN A 595 -16.94 13.93 25.68
C GLN A 595 -16.69 14.51 24.27
N PRO A 596 -15.43 14.63 23.79
CA PRO A 596 -15.07 15.44 22.62
C PRO A 596 -15.63 14.95 21.28
N PHE A 597 -16.25 13.76 21.24
CA PHE A 597 -16.81 13.16 20.03
C PHE A 597 -18.22 13.70 19.65
N LEU A 598 -18.85 14.50 20.51
CA LEU A 598 -20.20 15.06 20.30
C LEU A 598 -20.25 16.59 20.24
N SER A 599 -19.12 17.29 20.33
CA SER A 599 -19.06 18.76 20.28
C SER A 599 -19.51 19.34 18.94
N GLY A 600 -19.47 18.57 17.84
CA GLY A 600 -20.05 18.97 16.54
C GLY A 600 -21.57 18.85 16.44
N LEU A 601 -22.24 18.36 17.48
CA LEU A 601 -23.70 18.19 17.57
C LEU A 601 -24.34 19.03 18.70
N ALA A 602 -23.54 19.72 19.51
CA ALA A 602 -24.05 20.64 20.50
C ALA A 602 -24.66 21.85 19.79
N LEU A 603 -25.97 22.04 19.96
CA LEU A 603 -26.69 23.25 19.58
C LEU A 603 -25.98 24.45 20.21
N ASP A 604 -25.32 25.27 19.38
CA ASP A 604 -25.11 26.65 19.74
C ASP A 604 -26.50 27.30 19.73
N ASN A 605 -27.10 27.42 20.92
CA ASN A 605 -28.42 28.03 21.14
C ASN A 605 -28.50 29.48 20.60
N THR A 606 -27.38 30.03 20.15
CA THR A 606 -27.28 31.35 19.53
C THR A 606 -27.71 31.35 18.04
N GLU A 607 -27.55 30.26 17.29
CA GLU A 607 -27.95 30.20 15.87
C GLU A 607 -29.44 29.91 15.66
N ALA A 608 -30.07 29.12 16.53
CA ALA A 608 -31.52 28.86 16.48
C ALA A 608 -32.34 30.14 16.76
N ILE A 609 -31.81 31.05 17.58
CA ILE A 609 -32.43 32.36 17.87
C ILE A 609 -32.17 33.35 16.71
N ARG A 610 -31.04 33.25 16.00
CA ARG A 610 -30.76 34.08 14.81
C ARG A 610 -31.65 33.74 13.62
N LEU A 611 -32.00 32.47 13.43
CA LEU A 611 -32.93 32.06 12.35
C LEU A 611 -34.39 32.43 12.63
N HIS A 612 -34.75 32.73 13.88
CA HIS A 612 -36.11 33.18 14.23
C HIS A 612 -36.30 34.71 14.09
N ASN A 613 -35.21 35.50 14.12
CA ASN A 613 -35.28 36.97 14.21
C ASN A 613 -34.99 37.72 12.88
N PHE A 614 -35.00 37.04 11.72
CA PHE A 614 -34.83 37.70 10.41
C PHE A 614 -36.03 38.57 9.95
N ASN A 615 -37.02 38.78 10.80
CA ASN A 615 -38.13 39.71 10.58
C ASN A 615 -38.19 40.73 11.73
N LYS A 616 -37.35 41.79 11.67
CA LYS A 616 -37.59 43.17 12.18
C LYS A 616 -36.29 43.99 12.30
N THR A 617 -36.20 45.11 11.59
CA THR A 617 -35.36 46.30 11.91
C THR A 617 -36.18 47.30 12.76
N PRO A 618 -35.64 48.37 13.43
CA PRO A 618 -34.25 48.88 13.54
C PRO A 618 -33.81 49.43 14.95
N GLN A 619 -32.60 50.03 14.97
CA GLN A 619 -32.06 51.17 15.77
C GLN A 619 -30.88 50.97 16.77
N ARG A 620 -30.01 52.01 16.75
CA ARG A 620 -28.68 52.20 17.36
C ARG A 620 -28.69 52.32 18.89
N ASP A 621 -27.57 51.96 19.55
CA ASP A 621 -26.67 52.90 20.25
C ASP A 621 -25.46 52.16 20.88
N SER A 622 -24.30 52.83 20.86
CA SER A 622 -23.02 52.42 21.48
C SER A 622 -22.91 52.91 22.94
N PRO A 623 -22.12 52.25 23.82
CA PRO A 623 -20.82 52.85 24.19
C PRO A 623 -19.66 51.86 24.48
N THR A 624 -18.45 52.44 24.53
CA THR A 624 -17.07 51.93 24.73
C THR A 624 -16.70 51.65 26.21
N PRO A 625 -15.41 51.43 26.61
CA PRO A 625 -14.48 50.33 26.31
C PRO A 625 -13.85 49.71 27.60
N GLN A 626 -13.34 48.47 27.56
CA GLN A 626 -12.36 47.99 28.56
C GLN A 626 -11.47 46.87 27.98
N ASP A 627 -10.17 47.17 27.93
CA ASP A 627 -8.96 46.33 27.83
C ASP A 627 -9.07 44.98 27.13
N ASN A 628 -8.69 44.93 25.85
CA ASN A 628 -8.46 43.69 25.12
C ASN A 628 -6.94 43.45 24.88
N PRO A 629 -6.35 42.36 25.41
CA PRO A 629 -4.92 42.05 25.29
C PRO A 629 -4.42 41.75 23.86
N ASN A 630 -5.28 41.83 22.84
CA ASN A 630 -4.92 41.61 21.43
C ASN A 630 -4.28 42.81 20.72
N GLU A 631 -4.38 44.04 21.25
CA GLU A 631 -3.73 45.22 20.63
C GLU A 631 -2.21 45.21 20.80
N ARG A 632 -1.67 44.63 21.89
CA ARG A 632 -0.21 44.49 22.08
C ARG A 632 0.43 43.53 21.08
N LEU A 633 -0.31 42.53 20.61
CA LEU A 633 0.20 41.55 19.65
C LEU A 633 0.25 42.15 18.23
N LEU A 634 -0.73 42.99 17.88
CA LEU A 634 -0.81 43.67 16.60
C LEU A 634 0.25 44.77 16.46
N GLN A 635 0.51 45.54 17.52
CA GLN A 635 1.59 46.55 17.54
C GLN A 635 2.98 45.90 17.36
N THR A 636 3.19 44.70 17.91
CA THR A 636 4.46 43.96 17.81
C THR A 636 4.68 43.40 16.39
N ILE A 637 3.61 43.04 15.70
CA ILE A 637 3.66 42.53 14.32
C ILE A 637 3.86 43.68 13.31
N GLU A 638 3.27 44.85 13.54
CA GLU A 638 3.52 46.05 12.72
C GLU A 638 4.95 46.58 12.87
N ASP A 639 5.52 46.56 14.08
CA ASP A 639 6.91 46.96 14.32
C ASP A 639 7.94 45.98 13.70
N MET A 640 7.59 44.69 13.60
CA MET A 640 8.43 43.69 12.91
C MET A 640 8.38 43.85 11.39
N ASN A 641 7.23 44.17 10.81
CA ASN A 641 7.10 44.39 9.37
C ASN A 641 7.76 45.69 8.90
N ASN A 642 7.75 46.76 9.72
CA ASN A 642 8.41 48.02 9.39
C ASN A 642 9.95 47.96 9.46
N ARG A 643 10.52 46.97 10.15
CA ARG A 643 11.99 46.73 10.17
C ARG A 643 12.50 45.95 8.97
N TYR A 644 11.63 45.22 8.27
CA TYR A 644 12.01 44.42 7.10
C TYR A 644 11.93 45.19 5.77
N LEU A 645 11.28 46.36 5.75
CA LEU A 645 11.01 47.14 4.53
C LEU A 645 11.86 48.42 4.38
N ASN A 646 12.77 48.71 5.32
CA ASN A 646 13.63 49.91 5.30
C ASN A 646 15.11 49.60 5.52
N SER A 647 15.71 48.76 4.68
CA SER A 647 17.17 48.65 4.59
C SER A 647 17.65 48.53 3.14
N ASP A 648 17.46 49.60 2.38
CA ASP A 648 18.20 49.87 1.15
C ASP A 648 18.79 51.27 1.24
N SER A 649 20.07 51.38 1.63
CA SER A 649 20.96 52.45 1.16
C SER A 649 22.42 52.24 1.60
N ASN A 650 23.27 52.07 0.57
CA ASN A 650 24.72 52.32 0.45
C ASN A 650 25.74 51.18 0.74
N PRO A 651 26.62 50.83 -0.23
CA PRO A 651 27.57 49.73 -0.14
C PRO A 651 28.95 50.17 0.43
N ASP A 652 29.55 49.29 1.23
CA ASP A 652 30.95 49.38 1.70
C ASP A 652 31.92 48.92 0.57
N PRO A 653 32.97 49.68 0.20
CA PRO A 653 33.78 49.39 -0.99
C PRO A 653 34.82 48.26 -0.89
N ASN A 654 34.82 47.41 0.15
CA ASN A 654 35.94 46.49 0.40
C ASN A 654 35.60 44.99 0.53
N TYR A 655 34.49 44.51 -0.06
CA TYR A 655 34.20 43.07 -0.10
C TYR A 655 34.46 42.45 -1.47
N ILE A 656 35.58 41.71 -1.60
CA ILE A 656 35.97 40.96 -2.79
C ILE A 656 35.38 39.55 -2.73
N ASN A 657 34.52 39.22 -3.69
CA ASN A 657 33.97 37.87 -3.92
C ASN A 657 34.75 37.18 -5.06
N PRO A 658 35.40 36.01 -4.85
CA PRO A 658 36.18 35.35 -5.89
C PRO A 658 35.43 34.16 -6.50
N LEU A 659 34.35 34.38 -7.24
CA LEU A 659 33.74 33.33 -8.08
C LEU A 659 32.97 33.96 -9.26
N GLU A 660 33.69 34.52 -10.23
CA GLU A 660 33.19 34.67 -11.60
C GLU A 660 34.37 34.90 -12.55
N LYS A 661 34.79 33.84 -13.24
CA LYS A 661 35.49 33.89 -14.53
C LYS A 661 35.67 32.47 -15.05
N HIS A 662 34.74 32.04 -15.89
CA HIS A 662 35.01 31.68 -17.30
C HIS A 662 33.90 30.80 -17.85
N SER A 663 33.03 31.46 -18.60
CA SER A 663 32.18 30.90 -19.65
C SER A 663 33.01 30.21 -20.75
N SER A 664 32.40 29.19 -21.35
CA SER A 664 32.87 28.31 -22.45
C SER A 664 33.59 29.00 -23.63
N PRO A 665 34.38 28.23 -24.40
CA PRO A 665 33.92 27.96 -25.78
C PRO A 665 34.08 26.50 -26.24
N ARG A 666 33.05 26.03 -26.95
CA ARG A 666 33.06 24.88 -27.87
C ARG A 666 33.73 25.28 -29.19
N ALA A 667 34.33 24.28 -29.85
CA ALA A 667 34.85 24.22 -31.24
C ALA A 667 36.33 24.56 -31.43
N LEU A 668 37.17 23.52 -31.55
CA LEU A 668 38.12 23.29 -32.65
C LEU A 668 38.96 22.02 -32.39
N LEU A 669 39.04 21.16 -33.41
CA LEU A 669 40.09 20.17 -33.74
C LEU A 669 39.61 18.73 -33.93
N SER A 670 39.00 18.51 -35.09
CA SER A 670 39.29 17.33 -35.91
C SER A 670 40.59 17.56 -36.69
N ARG A 671 41.55 16.64 -36.58
CA ARG A 671 42.46 16.11 -37.63
C ARG A 671 43.82 15.70 -37.04
N ASN A 672 44.00 14.40 -36.92
CA ASN A 672 45.09 13.70 -37.60
C ASN A 672 44.48 12.45 -38.23
N THR A 673 44.36 12.55 -39.58
CA THR A 673 43.96 11.59 -40.64
C THR A 673 42.84 10.61 -40.39
#